data_AF-A0A551Z5E7-F1
#
_entry.id   AF-A0A551Z5E7-F1
#
_cell.length_a   1.000
_cell.length_b   1.000
_cell.length_c   1.000
_cell.angle_alpha   90.00
_cell.angle_beta   90.00
_cell.angle_gamma   90.00
#
_symmetry.space_group_name_H-M   'P 1'
#
loop_
_entity.id
_entity.type
_entity.pdbx_description
1 polymer ?
#
loop_
_entity_poly.entity_id
_entity_poly.type
_entity_poly.pdbx_seq_one_letter_code
_entity_poly.pdbx_strand_id
1 'polypeptide(L)'
;MVWYALVIGINDYGFLPSLSKPAQDAEAVAQFLENTKTFENVERLPNRWIAAEKRYEVVPGKVTGNEVLQALKQILSGEQTKNQEVLIYFSGHGFRLINRIGDGEAYLATSDSQPDGKNAISLDRELNPLLRRSSLSNLVVMLDCCVAGALLPENPENRTLLEPSLSAFKEKQDYYLIAACRSQQQAWQDEEYSLFTAALLKGLSQKEADPKTGEISVDRLFDFVSRELRGKGQEPIRMGVGRSLILVKYGAQPQVKEVKPLLDEKGELRCPYQGLLAFTKKERPFFFGRKRVVDDIKSKLDRLNFVPLIGASGSGKSSVVLAGLIPWLEELGWHILEPIKPGFKPLSKLESLLLSYFPDCEKLLDECINNPASEGLNPLLELFPREHKFLLVVDQFEELFTFDPEKKRERKRERFIELITQVATIPDSPLAVVATMRADFIEPCLRYDSLRKLIQNNAEYLPGLRGLDLLEAITEPAKLQGYEVTKELLNKILDDIKQEPGFLPLLEFALTQLWQRRDEAKYQVTLDAYQAIGRMEGALNCHADKVYQYRDYEEEKPVKERTEAEKALIKRIFLNLLQIVDGEKDTRKRQPKAFILSLARDNQAEQKILRELIEDNQGLVKGRLLVTGKSEREEEAWIDLAHEALIEKWDNLNLWRTETRKGRELAKQVDKDAESWQENNKSQYYLWSGDKLADAEKVLQEYQDTVETKQLAKEFLQASSQEELRSYMRRPDIDDLDCQALEKEATNKSFLSREKLRNLLENEKEKAQIRLSASWLLKQWGEEVPIWTAEVDKQGKIALSIIAENELPATVIEELEDGINLEIVEVPGGEFWLGSSEGEEGVYSDERPQHKVKISPFLMGKYPITQAQWRAVASLPKVERDLNPEPSYYKGNSRRPVECISWYEAVEFCERLSRWSQEKGKGYQYRLPSEAEWEYACRSVISYQSSVISEESIQNPIYPPYHFGWKIDPALANYEQTAPARTTAVGRFQIVNAFGLYDMHGNVWEWCSDDWHDNYEGIPTDGWAGLSGKNSQYKLMRGGSWTVKQESCRCAVRSKNTPDYNYYNIGLRVVASSRTVYSVNS
;
A
#
# COMPACT_ATOMS: atom_id res chain seq x y z
N MET A 1 -5.98 -33.31 47.21
CA MET A 1 -6.83 -32.12 47.39
C MET A 1 -8.23 -32.63 47.59
N VAL A 2 -8.93 -32.09 48.58
CA VAL A 2 -10.22 -32.60 49.03
C VAL A 2 -11.23 -31.46 48.93
N TRP A 3 -12.48 -31.79 48.57
CA TRP A 3 -13.53 -30.79 48.46
C TRP A 3 -14.22 -30.53 49.79
N TYR A 4 -14.49 -29.26 50.06
CA TYR A 4 -15.34 -28.78 51.14
C TYR A 4 -16.54 -28.06 50.53
N ALA A 5 -17.73 -28.20 51.12
CA ALA A 5 -18.91 -27.49 50.65
C ALA A 5 -19.61 -26.72 51.78
N LEU A 6 -20.14 -25.55 51.45
CA LEU A 6 -21.10 -24.79 52.26
C LEU A 6 -22.40 -24.68 51.47
N VAL A 7 -23.48 -25.22 52.03
CA VAL A 7 -24.79 -25.34 51.38
C VAL A 7 -25.82 -24.60 52.22
N ILE A 8 -26.39 -23.53 51.67
CA ILE A 8 -27.26 -22.59 52.37
C ILE A 8 -28.64 -22.57 51.69
N GLY A 9 -29.71 -22.80 52.46
CA GLY A 9 -31.09 -22.72 51.99
C GLY A 9 -31.98 -21.97 52.97
N ILE A 10 -32.46 -20.79 52.58
CA ILE A 10 -33.25 -19.92 53.47
C ILE A 10 -34.68 -19.80 52.96
N ASN A 11 -35.66 -20.21 53.77
CA ASN A 11 -37.07 -20.16 53.43
C ASN A 11 -37.79 -18.94 54.00
N ASP A 12 -37.43 -18.53 55.21
CA ASP A 12 -38.17 -17.51 55.97
C ASP A 12 -37.42 -16.19 56.04
N TYR A 13 -38.13 -15.09 55.79
CA TYR A 13 -37.58 -13.74 55.73
C TYR A 13 -38.45 -12.75 56.52
N GLY A 14 -37.82 -11.77 57.15
CA GLY A 14 -38.53 -10.73 57.92
C GLY A 14 -39.28 -9.70 57.06
N PHE A 15 -38.74 -9.34 55.89
CA PHE A 15 -39.29 -8.29 55.02
C PHE A 15 -39.57 -8.75 53.57
N LEU A 16 -39.18 -9.97 53.22
CA LEU A 16 -39.43 -10.60 51.91
C LEU A 16 -40.44 -11.75 52.10
N PRO A 17 -41.17 -12.16 51.05
CA PRO A 17 -42.07 -13.31 51.15
C PRO A 17 -41.28 -14.60 51.44
N SER A 18 -41.86 -15.51 52.22
CA SER A 18 -41.24 -16.83 52.42
C SER A 18 -41.22 -17.63 51.11
N LEU A 19 -40.15 -18.39 50.91
CA LEU A 19 -39.98 -19.30 49.78
C LEU A 19 -40.21 -20.75 50.25
N SER A 20 -40.88 -21.57 49.45
CA SER A 20 -41.19 -22.95 49.82
C SER A 20 -40.06 -23.95 49.51
N LYS A 21 -39.21 -23.68 48.52
CA LYS A 21 -38.22 -24.63 47.98
C LYS A 21 -36.77 -24.54 48.51
N PRO A 22 -36.21 -23.39 48.97
CA PRO A 22 -34.77 -23.25 49.22
C PRO A 22 -34.11 -24.27 50.15
N ALA A 23 -34.70 -24.60 51.31
CA ALA A 23 -34.16 -25.64 52.20
C ALA A 23 -34.18 -27.03 51.54
N GLN A 24 -35.23 -27.34 50.76
CA GLN A 24 -35.31 -28.60 50.02
C GLN A 24 -34.28 -28.67 48.89
N ASP A 25 -34.10 -27.59 48.14
CA ASP A 25 -33.09 -27.46 47.08
C ASP A 25 -31.67 -27.62 47.67
N ALA A 26 -31.39 -26.90 48.76
CA ALA A 26 -30.13 -26.97 49.48
C ALA A 26 -29.87 -28.37 50.06
N GLU A 27 -30.86 -29.01 50.67
CA GLU A 27 -30.69 -30.37 51.19
C GLU A 27 -30.41 -31.39 50.09
N ALA A 28 -31.10 -31.30 48.95
CA ALA A 28 -30.88 -32.20 47.83
C ALA A 28 -29.46 -32.07 47.26
N VAL A 29 -28.97 -30.83 47.12
CA VAL A 29 -27.57 -30.57 46.73
C VAL A 29 -26.61 -31.11 47.80
N ALA A 30 -26.84 -30.84 49.08
CA ALA A 30 -25.97 -31.32 50.15
C ALA A 30 -25.87 -32.86 50.19
N GLN A 31 -27.01 -33.56 50.11
CA GLN A 31 -27.04 -35.03 50.03
C GLN A 31 -26.31 -35.55 48.81
N PHE A 32 -26.52 -34.91 47.65
CA PHE A 32 -25.81 -35.29 46.44
C PHE A 32 -24.30 -35.19 46.65
N LEU A 33 -23.79 -34.05 47.15
CA LEU A 33 -22.36 -33.82 47.35
C LEU A 33 -21.76 -34.83 48.33
N GLU A 34 -22.44 -35.16 49.43
CA GLU A 34 -21.99 -36.20 50.38
C GLU A 34 -21.94 -37.60 49.73
N ASN A 35 -22.95 -37.95 48.94
CA ASN A 35 -23.05 -39.27 48.32
C ASN A 35 -21.96 -39.53 47.26
N THR A 36 -21.39 -38.47 46.67
CA THR A 36 -20.29 -38.61 45.70
C THR A 36 -18.97 -39.08 46.33
N LYS A 37 -18.83 -39.03 47.66
CA LYS A 37 -17.57 -39.26 48.39
C LYS A 37 -16.39 -38.37 47.93
N THR A 38 -16.67 -37.33 47.15
CA THR A 38 -15.66 -36.38 46.67
C THR A 38 -15.43 -35.24 47.68
N PHE A 39 -16.44 -34.96 48.50
CA PHE A 39 -16.45 -33.93 49.54
C PHE A 39 -16.14 -34.54 50.91
N GLU A 40 -15.17 -33.99 51.62
CA GLU A 40 -14.81 -34.41 52.99
C GLU A 40 -15.72 -33.81 54.04
N ASN A 41 -16.23 -32.61 53.79
CA ASN A 41 -17.22 -31.98 54.66
C ASN A 41 -18.23 -31.17 53.83
N VAL A 42 -19.52 -31.32 54.16
CA VAL A 42 -20.63 -30.56 53.58
C VAL A 42 -21.36 -29.86 54.72
N GLU A 43 -21.00 -28.61 54.95
CA GLU A 43 -21.61 -27.75 55.96
C GLU A 43 -22.97 -27.25 55.47
N ARG A 44 -23.98 -27.33 56.34
CA ARG A 44 -25.38 -26.99 56.06
C ARG A 44 -25.83 -25.80 56.89
N LEU A 45 -26.61 -24.91 56.27
CA LEU A 45 -27.20 -23.77 56.97
C LEU A 45 -28.63 -23.46 56.45
N PRO A 46 -29.66 -23.46 57.31
CA PRO A 46 -29.64 -23.87 58.72
C PRO A 46 -29.36 -25.37 58.85
N ASN A 47 -28.77 -25.81 59.96
CA ASN A 47 -28.57 -27.23 60.23
C ASN A 47 -29.49 -27.73 61.34
N ARG A 48 -30.02 -28.95 61.17
CA ARG A 48 -30.70 -29.70 62.22
C ARG A 48 -30.08 -31.09 62.32
N TRP A 49 -29.70 -31.49 63.54
CA TRP A 49 -29.18 -32.82 63.80
C TRP A 49 -30.29 -33.87 63.81
N ILE A 50 -30.18 -34.89 62.96
CA ILE A 50 -31.08 -36.06 62.95
C ILE A 50 -30.37 -37.22 63.63
N ALA A 51 -30.71 -37.45 64.91
CA ALA A 51 -30.04 -38.47 65.74
C ALA A 51 -30.17 -39.91 65.16
N ALA A 52 -31.26 -40.22 64.47
CA ALA A 52 -31.50 -41.52 63.85
C ALA A 52 -30.55 -41.80 62.66
N GLU A 53 -30.18 -40.76 61.92
CA GLU A 53 -29.39 -40.85 60.68
C GLU A 53 -27.93 -40.41 60.88
N LYS A 54 -27.61 -39.88 62.08
CA LYS A 54 -26.29 -39.34 62.45
C LYS A 54 -25.75 -38.32 61.42
N ARG A 55 -26.64 -37.50 60.87
CA ARG A 55 -26.30 -36.46 59.90
C ARG A 55 -27.06 -35.16 60.19
N TYR A 56 -26.55 -34.06 59.64
CA TYR A 56 -27.26 -32.80 59.59
C TYR A 56 -28.12 -32.72 58.33
N GLU A 57 -29.26 -32.05 58.43
CA GLU A 57 -30.17 -31.75 57.32
C GLU A 57 -30.43 -30.25 57.25
N VAL A 58 -30.59 -29.72 56.03
CA VAL A 58 -31.12 -28.37 55.81
C VAL A 58 -32.63 -28.41 55.98
N VAL A 59 -33.15 -27.74 57.02
CA VAL A 59 -34.59 -27.67 57.31
C VAL A 59 -35.10 -26.24 57.22
N PRO A 60 -36.39 -26.00 56.91
CA PRO A 60 -36.95 -24.66 57.01
C PRO A 60 -36.73 -24.07 58.42
N GLY A 61 -36.05 -22.93 58.49
CA GLY A 61 -35.68 -22.28 59.74
C GLY A 61 -35.09 -20.89 59.51
N LYS A 62 -35.01 -20.10 60.58
CA LYS A 62 -34.42 -18.75 60.53
C LYS A 62 -32.89 -18.84 60.53
N VAL A 63 -32.25 -18.14 59.60
CA VAL A 63 -30.80 -17.96 59.52
C VAL A 63 -30.48 -16.48 59.47
N THR A 64 -29.66 -15.99 60.40
CA THR A 64 -29.28 -14.58 60.49
C THR A 64 -28.11 -14.21 59.58
N GLY A 65 -27.99 -12.93 59.24
CA GLY A 65 -26.83 -12.36 58.53
C GLY A 65 -25.49 -12.73 59.15
N ASN A 66 -25.42 -12.68 60.48
CA ASN A 66 -24.20 -13.03 61.22
C ASN A 66 -23.83 -14.51 61.07
N GLU A 67 -24.80 -15.42 61.09
CA GLU A 67 -24.56 -16.85 60.90
C GLU A 67 -24.02 -17.15 59.49
N VAL A 68 -24.63 -16.56 58.45
CA VAL A 68 -24.14 -16.71 57.07
C VAL A 68 -22.72 -16.13 56.91
N LEU A 69 -22.48 -14.92 57.45
CA LEU A 69 -21.17 -14.28 57.35
C LEU A 69 -20.08 -15.05 58.10
N GLN A 70 -20.41 -15.66 59.25
CA GLN A 70 -19.49 -16.52 59.99
C GLN A 70 -19.16 -17.80 59.21
N ALA A 71 -20.15 -18.48 58.64
CA ALA A 71 -19.95 -19.66 57.81
C ALA A 71 -19.07 -19.33 56.57
N LEU A 72 -19.35 -18.21 55.89
CA LEU A 72 -18.54 -17.74 54.76
C LEU A 72 -17.08 -17.46 55.16
N LYS A 73 -16.85 -16.80 56.30
CA LYS A 73 -15.50 -16.56 56.83
C LYS A 73 -14.78 -17.86 57.16
N GLN A 74 -15.48 -18.82 57.76
CA GLN A 74 -14.91 -20.11 58.14
C GLN A 74 -14.53 -20.93 56.91
N ILE A 75 -15.38 -21.02 55.89
CA ILE A 75 -15.07 -21.83 54.71
C ILE A 75 -14.06 -21.15 53.77
N LEU A 76 -14.10 -19.82 53.61
CA LEU A 76 -13.20 -19.10 52.71
C LEU A 76 -11.84 -18.75 53.33
N SER A 77 -11.73 -18.72 54.65
CA SER A 77 -10.51 -18.29 55.35
C SER A 77 -10.10 -19.20 56.53
N GLY A 78 -10.73 -20.36 56.68
CA GLY A 78 -10.39 -21.33 57.73
C GLY A 78 -9.10 -22.08 57.43
N GLU A 79 -8.38 -22.48 58.50
CA GLU A 79 -7.13 -23.22 58.36
C GLU A 79 -7.33 -24.60 57.70
N GLN A 80 -8.52 -25.20 57.86
CA GLN A 80 -8.88 -26.51 57.27
C GLN A 80 -9.11 -26.46 55.76
N THR A 81 -9.58 -25.33 55.21
CA THR A 81 -9.88 -25.16 53.79
C THR A 81 -8.73 -24.53 53.00
N LYS A 82 -7.66 -24.12 53.69
CA LYS A 82 -6.45 -23.55 53.08
C LYS A 82 -5.83 -24.53 52.08
N ASN A 83 -5.61 -24.05 50.86
CA ASN A 83 -5.15 -24.83 49.71
C ASN A 83 -6.04 -26.04 49.37
N GLN A 84 -7.33 -26.01 49.74
CA GLN A 84 -8.31 -27.02 49.36
C GLN A 84 -9.29 -26.48 48.30
N GLU A 85 -10.14 -27.39 47.83
CA GLU A 85 -11.21 -27.09 46.88
C GLU A 85 -12.49 -26.76 47.63
N VAL A 86 -13.18 -25.68 47.24
CA VAL A 86 -14.40 -25.26 47.93
C VAL A 86 -15.56 -25.09 46.95
N LEU A 87 -16.74 -25.58 47.35
CA LEU A 87 -18.01 -25.30 46.69
C LEU A 87 -18.95 -24.54 47.64
N ILE A 88 -19.52 -23.44 47.19
CA ILE A 88 -20.57 -22.72 47.93
C ILE A 88 -21.84 -22.79 47.10
N TYR A 89 -22.91 -23.31 47.68
CA TYR A 89 -24.24 -23.30 47.08
C TYR A 89 -25.19 -22.48 47.95
N PHE A 90 -25.89 -21.53 47.35
CA PHE A 90 -26.89 -20.69 48.02
C PHE A 90 -28.22 -20.76 47.27
N SER A 91 -29.30 -21.10 47.99
CA SER A 91 -30.68 -21.00 47.51
C SER A 91 -31.49 -20.07 48.40
N GLY A 92 -32.23 -19.13 47.78
CA GLY A 92 -33.03 -18.15 48.50
C GLY A 92 -33.32 -16.85 47.75
N HIS A 93 -33.61 -15.78 48.48
CA HIS A 93 -33.76 -14.44 47.92
C HIS A 93 -32.41 -13.71 47.78
N GLY A 94 -32.26 -13.02 46.65
CA GLY A 94 -31.32 -11.92 46.49
C GLY A 94 -32.11 -10.63 46.23
N PHE A 95 -31.55 -9.47 46.57
CA PHE A 95 -32.17 -8.17 46.28
C PHE A 95 -31.12 -7.10 46.00
N ARG A 96 -31.55 -5.98 45.41
CA ARG A 96 -30.70 -4.86 45.01
C ARG A 96 -31.14 -3.58 45.69
N LEU A 97 -30.18 -2.77 46.12
CA LEU A 97 -30.40 -1.41 46.57
C LEU A 97 -29.77 -0.44 45.57
N ILE A 98 -30.53 0.54 45.09
CA ILE A 98 -30.08 1.55 44.13
C ILE A 98 -29.89 2.87 44.87
N ASN A 99 -28.72 3.48 44.73
CA ASN A 99 -28.42 4.78 45.31
C ASN A 99 -28.98 5.92 44.45
N ARG A 100 -28.89 7.17 44.94
CA ARG A 100 -29.46 8.35 44.25
C ARG A 100 -28.82 8.68 42.90
N ILE A 101 -27.66 8.10 42.58
CA ILE A 101 -26.93 8.32 41.31
C ILE A 101 -27.12 7.16 40.32
N GLY A 102 -27.94 6.16 40.65
CA GLY A 102 -28.28 5.04 39.76
C GLY A 102 -27.37 3.81 39.87
N ASP A 103 -26.28 3.89 40.64
CA ASP A 103 -25.49 2.69 40.96
C ASP A 103 -26.28 1.83 41.93
N GLY A 104 -26.19 0.50 41.80
CA GLY A 104 -26.81 -0.37 42.78
C GLY A 104 -25.91 -1.50 43.23
N GLU A 105 -26.14 -1.92 44.47
CA GLU A 105 -25.40 -2.97 45.15
C GLU A 105 -26.33 -4.17 45.36
N ALA A 106 -25.79 -5.37 45.19
CA ALA A 106 -26.53 -6.60 45.30
C ALA A 106 -26.24 -7.34 46.61
N TYR A 107 -27.28 -7.95 47.16
CA TYR A 107 -27.28 -8.60 48.46
C TYR A 107 -27.91 -9.99 48.39
N LEU A 108 -27.37 -10.94 49.16
CA LEU A 108 -28.05 -12.19 49.51
C LEU A 108 -28.87 -11.98 50.77
N ALA A 109 -30.17 -12.27 50.72
CA ALA A 109 -31.07 -12.08 51.85
C ALA A 109 -30.90 -13.21 52.89
N THR A 110 -31.02 -12.83 54.15
CA THR A 110 -31.08 -13.69 55.33
C THR A 110 -32.40 -13.44 56.08
N SER A 111 -32.73 -14.29 57.05
CA SER A 111 -34.02 -14.23 57.75
C SER A 111 -34.24 -12.94 58.55
N ASP A 112 -33.17 -12.30 59.02
CA ASP A 112 -33.19 -11.04 59.78
C ASP A 112 -32.77 -9.81 58.96
N SER A 113 -32.64 -9.97 57.64
CA SER A 113 -32.37 -8.88 56.71
C SER A 113 -33.46 -7.80 56.78
N GLN A 114 -33.08 -6.56 56.48
CA GLN A 114 -33.98 -5.40 56.42
C GLN A 114 -34.01 -4.77 55.03
N PRO A 115 -35.05 -3.98 54.69
CA PRO A 115 -35.17 -3.33 53.37
C PRO A 115 -34.02 -2.38 53.01
N ASP A 116 -33.24 -1.90 53.98
CA ASP A 116 -32.07 -1.03 53.79
C ASP A 116 -30.76 -1.82 53.60
N GLY A 117 -30.82 -3.16 53.54
CA GLY A 117 -29.65 -4.03 53.38
C GLY A 117 -28.99 -4.44 54.69
N LYS A 118 -29.45 -3.93 55.83
CA LYS A 118 -28.92 -4.35 57.14
C LYS A 118 -29.16 -5.84 57.37
N ASN A 119 -28.15 -6.53 57.90
CA ASN A 119 -28.11 -7.98 58.13
C ASN A 119 -28.20 -8.87 56.86
N ALA A 120 -28.20 -8.30 55.66
CA ALA A 120 -28.02 -9.05 54.41
C ALA A 120 -26.52 -9.16 54.06
N ILE A 121 -26.15 -10.11 53.20
CA ILE A 121 -24.75 -10.27 52.77
C ILE A 121 -24.51 -9.48 51.49
N SER A 122 -23.70 -8.43 51.57
CA SER A 122 -23.29 -7.67 50.38
C SER A 122 -22.33 -8.48 49.51
N LEU A 123 -22.62 -8.56 48.21
CA LEU A 123 -21.71 -9.21 47.25
C LEU A 123 -20.41 -8.43 47.11
N ASP A 124 -20.47 -7.09 47.08
CA ASP A 124 -19.31 -6.22 46.85
C ASP A 124 -18.50 -5.91 48.12
N ARG A 125 -19.17 -5.60 49.24
CA ARG A 125 -18.51 -5.13 50.47
C ARG A 125 -18.15 -6.25 51.44
N GLU A 126 -18.77 -7.42 51.33
CA GLU A 126 -18.53 -8.54 52.25
C GLU A 126 -17.98 -9.77 51.52
N LEU A 127 -18.72 -10.32 50.55
CA LEU A 127 -18.32 -11.54 49.88
C LEU A 127 -17.05 -11.34 49.03
N ASN A 128 -17.01 -10.35 48.13
CA ASN A 128 -15.88 -10.11 47.23
C ASN A 128 -14.53 -9.90 47.96
N PRO A 129 -14.44 -9.14 49.08
CA PRO A 129 -13.23 -9.07 49.89
C PRO A 129 -12.82 -10.40 50.52
N LEU A 130 -13.77 -11.23 50.96
CA LEU A 130 -13.47 -12.57 51.48
C LEU A 130 -12.90 -13.47 50.37
N LEU A 131 -13.48 -13.44 49.17
CA LEU A 131 -12.98 -14.17 47.98
C LEU A 131 -11.58 -13.71 47.55
N ARG A 132 -11.25 -12.43 47.68
CA ARG A 132 -9.90 -11.92 47.34
C ARG A 132 -8.85 -12.40 48.33
N ARG A 133 -9.19 -12.41 49.61
CA ARG A 133 -8.30 -12.79 50.71
C ARG A 133 -8.20 -14.30 50.93
N SER A 134 -9.09 -15.08 50.33
CA SER A 134 -9.08 -16.53 50.46
C SER A 134 -7.81 -17.15 49.87
N SER A 135 -7.27 -18.13 50.60
CA SER A 135 -6.10 -18.93 50.23
C SER A 135 -6.50 -20.34 49.80
N LEU A 136 -7.60 -20.45 49.05
CA LEU A 136 -8.11 -21.71 48.50
C LEU A 136 -7.34 -22.08 47.23
N SER A 137 -7.29 -23.37 46.91
CA SER A 137 -6.73 -23.85 45.64
C SER A 137 -7.66 -23.47 44.50
N ASN A 138 -8.92 -23.90 44.54
CA ASN A 138 -9.94 -23.48 43.61
C ASN A 138 -11.30 -23.29 44.33
N LEU A 139 -12.21 -22.54 43.72
CA LEU A 139 -13.51 -22.20 44.31
C LEU A 139 -14.62 -22.26 43.25
N VAL A 140 -15.77 -22.83 43.62
CA VAL A 140 -17.00 -22.81 42.81
C VAL A 140 -18.14 -22.24 43.64
N VAL A 141 -18.78 -21.17 43.17
CA VAL A 141 -19.94 -20.55 43.81
C VAL A 141 -21.16 -20.73 42.91
N MET A 142 -22.23 -21.29 43.45
CA MET A 142 -23.50 -21.57 42.77
C MET A 142 -24.63 -20.80 43.47
N LEU A 143 -25.31 -19.91 42.74
CA LEU A 143 -26.36 -19.05 43.29
C LEU A 143 -27.72 -19.32 42.62
N ASP A 144 -28.61 -19.98 43.35
CA ASP A 144 -30.01 -20.22 42.99
C ASP A 144 -30.93 -19.19 43.66
N CYS A 145 -30.93 -17.95 43.17
CA CYS A 145 -31.75 -16.89 43.76
C CYS A 145 -32.51 -16.06 42.71
N CYS A 146 -33.69 -15.55 43.11
CA CYS A 146 -34.66 -14.90 42.21
C CYS A 146 -34.17 -13.60 41.54
N VAL A 147 -33.01 -13.07 41.93
CA VAL A 147 -32.50 -11.78 41.44
C VAL A 147 -31.02 -11.90 41.04
N ALA A 148 -30.65 -12.90 40.22
CA ALA A 148 -29.56 -12.64 39.27
C ALA A 148 -30.04 -11.84 38.05
N GLY A 149 -31.36 -11.72 37.83
CA GLY A 149 -31.90 -10.90 36.74
C GLY A 149 -31.78 -9.38 36.93
N ALA A 150 -31.61 -8.87 38.17
CA ALA A 150 -31.22 -7.47 38.39
C ALA A 150 -29.69 -7.26 38.47
N LEU A 151 -28.92 -8.33 38.25
CA LEU A 151 -27.47 -8.32 38.09
C LEU A 151 -27.02 -8.21 36.62
N LEU A 152 -27.94 -8.48 35.69
CA LEU A 152 -27.86 -8.12 34.28
C LEU A 152 -28.63 -6.81 34.06
N PRO A 153 -28.17 -5.94 33.15
CA PRO A 153 -28.87 -4.68 32.87
C PRO A 153 -30.19 -4.95 32.12
N GLU A 154 -31.23 -4.14 32.39
CA GLU A 154 -32.46 -4.12 31.58
C GLU A 154 -32.24 -3.52 30.17
N ASN A 155 -31.07 -2.91 29.92
CA ASN A 155 -30.73 -2.21 28.68
C ASN A 155 -29.26 -2.55 28.29
N PRO A 156 -28.95 -2.93 27.03
CA PRO A 156 -27.59 -3.33 26.61
C PRO A 156 -26.48 -2.29 26.84
N GLU A 157 -26.85 -1.02 27.07
CA GLU A 157 -25.91 0.08 27.32
C GLU A 157 -25.45 0.20 28.79
N ASN A 158 -26.13 -0.45 29.75
CA ASN A 158 -25.77 -0.37 31.17
C ASN A 158 -24.80 -1.49 31.56
N ARG A 159 -23.70 -1.16 32.27
CA ARG A 159 -22.73 -2.13 32.78
C ARG A 159 -23.41 -3.13 33.74
N THR A 160 -23.14 -4.42 33.57
CA THR A 160 -23.51 -5.48 34.52
C THR A 160 -22.99 -5.16 35.93
N LEU A 161 -23.82 -5.30 36.97
CA LEU A 161 -23.40 -5.06 38.36
C LEU A 161 -22.56 -6.20 38.94
N LEU A 162 -22.64 -7.39 38.36
CA LEU A 162 -21.85 -8.55 38.75
C LEU A 162 -20.35 -8.34 38.53
N GLU A 163 -19.96 -7.72 37.42
CA GLU A 163 -18.54 -7.57 37.10
C GLU A 163 -17.79 -6.63 38.07
N PRO A 164 -18.34 -5.46 38.47
CA PRO A 164 -17.76 -4.66 39.54
C PRO A 164 -17.83 -5.37 40.90
N SER A 165 -19.00 -5.93 41.26
CA SER A 165 -19.28 -6.42 42.62
C SER A 165 -18.58 -7.74 42.97
N LEU A 166 -18.28 -8.60 41.99
CA LEU A 166 -17.62 -9.91 42.18
C LEU A 166 -16.36 -10.03 41.31
N SER A 167 -15.59 -8.94 41.27
CA SER A 167 -14.34 -8.82 40.50
C SER A 167 -13.27 -9.86 40.86
N ALA A 168 -13.33 -10.48 42.05
CA ALA A 168 -12.43 -11.57 42.45
C ALA A 168 -12.39 -12.73 41.44
N PHE A 169 -13.51 -13.06 40.78
CA PHE A 169 -13.59 -14.14 39.78
C PHE A 169 -12.88 -13.81 38.45
N LYS A 170 -12.50 -12.54 38.22
CA LYS A 170 -11.65 -12.15 37.08
C LYS A 170 -10.16 -12.12 37.43
N GLU A 171 -9.85 -11.88 38.70
CA GLU A 171 -8.47 -11.68 39.17
C GLU A 171 -7.81 -12.96 39.68
N LYS A 172 -8.58 -13.85 40.31
CA LYS A 172 -8.11 -15.15 40.80
C LYS A 172 -8.32 -16.21 39.73
N GLN A 173 -7.25 -16.93 39.40
CA GLN A 173 -7.37 -18.11 38.54
C GLN A 173 -8.11 -19.23 39.30
N ASP A 174 -8.87 -20.02 38.54
CA ASP A 174 -9.61 -21.20 39.00
C ASP A 174 -10.76 -20.89 40.00
N TYR A 175 -11.28 -19.67 40.00
CA TYR A 175 -12.49 -19.29 40.74
C TYR A 175 -13.67 -19.22 39.76
N TYR A 176 -14.74 -19.93 40.06
CA TYR A 176 -15.90 -20.11 39.18
C TYR A 176 -17.20 -19.68 39.85
N LEU A 177 -18.03 -18.94 39.13
CA LEU A 177 -19.39 -18.57 39.54
C LEU A 177 -20.40 -19.11 38.53
N ILE A 178 -21.48 -19.74 39.02
CA ILE A 178 -22.68 -20.10 38.25
C ILE A 178 -23.90 -19.50 38.96
N ALA A 179 -24.68 -18.66 38.29
CA ALA A 179 -25.84 -18.01 38.91
C ALA A 179 -27.10 -18.10 38.04
N ALA A 180 -28.27 -18.29 38.65
CA ALA A 180 -29.57 -18.41 37.99
C ALA A 180 -30.28 -17.06 37.82
N CYS A 181 -30.68 -16.67 36.60
CA CYS A 181 -31.46 -15.43 36.35
C CYS A 181 -32.99 -15.62 36.35
N ARG A 182 -33.72 -14.61 36.86
CA ARG A 182 -35.15 -14.37 36.65
C ARG A 182 -35.38 -12.86 36.50
N SER A 183 -36.13 -12.40 35.49
CA SER A 183 -36.48 -10.97 35.35
C SER A 183 -37.97 -10.66 35.31
N GLN A 184 -38.90 -11.59 35.03
CA GLN A 184 -40.35 -11.33 35.18
C GLN A 184 -41.18 -12.63 34.98
N GLN A 185 -42.24 -12.78 35.81
CA GLN A 185 -43.41 -13.70 35.71
C GLN A 185 -43.35 -15.16 36.23
N GLN A 186 -44.57 -15.63 36.57
CA GLN A 186 -44.96 -16.77 37.42
C GLN A 186 -44.37 -18.12 37.02
N ALA A 187 -44.00 -18.88 38.05
CA ALA A 187 -43.31 -20.16 37.99
C ALA A 187 -44.04 -21.22 37.16
N TRP A 188 -43.41 -21.68 36.08
CA TRP A 188 -43.53 -23.08 35.68
C TRP A 188 -42.68 -23.90 36.66
N GLN A 189 -43.34 -24.62 37.56
CA GLN A 189 -42.69 -25.48 38.53
C GLN A 189 -42.59 -26.89 37.97
N ASP A 190 -41.42 -27.51 38.10
CA ASP A 190 -41.32 -28.96 38.24
C ASP A 190 -41.85 -29.34 39.64
N GLU A 191 -42.44 -30.54 39.80
CA GLU A 191 -43.20 -30.93 41.00
C GLU A 191 -42.33 -30.97 42.27
N GLU A 192 -41.00 -31.11 42.15
CA GLU A 192 -40.10 -31.41 43.29
C GLU A 192 -39.08 -30.31 43.67
N TYR A 193 -38.35 -29.68 42.73
CA TYR A 193 -37.26 -28.71 43.01
C TYR A 193 -37.42 -27.35 42.28
N SER A 194 -36.54 -26.38 42.55
CA SER A 194 -36.39 -25.20 41.68
C SER A 194 -35.85 -25.63 40.29
N LEU A 195 -36.18 -24.88 39.23
CA LEU A 195 -35.75 -25.20 37.86
C LEU A 195 -34.22 -25.29 37.73
N PHE A 196 -33.48 -24.35 38.33
CA PHE A 196 -32.03 -24.35 38.32
C PHE A 196 -31.46 -25.54 39.10
N THR A 197 -31.99 -25.83 40.28
CA THR A 197 -31.52 -26.96 41.09
C THR A 197 -31.85 -28.31 40.48
N ALA A 198 -33.02 -28.47 39.85
CA ALA A 198 -33.37 -29.66 39.08
C ALA A 198 -32.38 -29.88 37.92
N ALA A 199 -32.06 -28.83 37.15
CA ALA A 199 -31.08 -28.91 36.08
C ALA A 199 -29.66 -29.21 36.61
N LEU A 200 -29.28 -28.64 37.75
CA LEU A 200 -28.00 -28.86 38.41
C LEU A 200 -27.84 -30.32 38.83
N LEU A 201 -28.81 -30.88 39.56
CA LEU A 201 -28.77 -32.27 40.03
C LEU A 201 -28.78 -33.26 38.87
N LYS A 202 -29.55 -32.98 37.81
CA LYS A 202 -29.56 -33.78 36.58
C LYS A 202 -28.20 -33.76 35.88
N GLY A 203 -27.59 -32.58 35.75
CA GLY A 203 -26.27 -32.39 35.14
C GLY A 203 -25.12 -32.96 35.96
N LEU A 204 -25.29 -33.08 37.28
CA LEU A 204 -24.36 -33.75 38.18
C LEU A 204 -24.53 -35.27 38.20
N SER A 205 -25.55 -35.84 37.57
CA SER A 205 -25.80 -37.28 37.63
C SER A 205 -24.77 -38.12 36.85
N GLN A 206 -24.54 -39.37 37.27
CA GLN A 206 -23.60 -40.29 36.62
C GLN A 206 -23.85 -40.46 35.11
N LYS A 207 -25.11 -40.34 34.66
CA LYS A 207 -25.46 -40.44 33.23
C LYS A 207 -24.86 -39.33 32.39
N GLU A 208 -24.63 -38.17 32.98
CA GLU A 208 -24.07 -37.00 32.33
C GLU A 208 -22.55 -36.90 32.49
N ALA A 209 -21.93 -37.82 33.23
CA ALA A 209 -20.47 -37.91 33.36
C ALA A 209 -19.78 -38.11 32.01
N ASP A 210 -18.52 -37.67 31.91
CA ASP A 210 -17.71 -37.97 30.74
C ASP A 210 -17.65 -39.50 30.55
N PRO A 211 -18.08 -40.03 29.39
CA PRO A 211 -18.19 -41.46 29.19
C PRO A 211 -16.84 -42.20 29.17
N LYS A 212 -15.71 -41.47 29.03
CA LYS A 212 -14.36 -42.03 29.02
C LYS A 212 -13.70 -41.93 30.40
N THR A 213 -13.81 -40.79 31.07
CA THR A 213 -13.11 -40.54 32.35
C THR A 213 -14.00 -40.76 33.57
N GLY A 214 -15.33 -40.78 33.38
CA GLY A 214 -16.33 -40.78 34.44
C GLY A 214 -16.41 -39.46 35.21
N GLU A 215 -15.76 -38.40 34.72
CA GLU A 215 -15.64 -37.12 35.43
C GLU A 215 -16.73 -36.13 35.01
N ILE A 216 -17.21 -35.31 35.94
CA ILE A 216 -18.05 -34.14 35.68
C ILE A 216 -17.24 -32.91 36.05
N SER A 217 -16.95 -32.08 35.05
CA SER A 217 -16.29 -30.80 35.24
C SER A 217 -17.27 -29.64 35.39
N VAL A 218 -16.82 -28.51 35.94
CA VAL A 218 -17.62 -27.28 36.04
C VAL A 218 -18.10 -26.81 34.67
N ASP A 219 -17.24 -26.88 33.63
CA ASP A 219 -17.61 -26.51 32.26
C ASP A 219 -18.71 -27.42 31.71
N ARG A 220 -18.54 -28.73 31.86
CA ARG A 220 -19.52 -29.72 31.40
C ARG A 220 -20.87 -29.55 32.11
N LEU A 221 -20.83 -29.29 33.42
CA LEU A 221 -22.03 -29.02 34.21
C LEU A 221 -22.72 -27.74 33.73
N PHE A 222 -21.97 -26.66 33.51
CA PHE A 222 -22.52 -25.40 33.00
C PHE A 222 -23.17 -25.58 31.62
N ASP A 223 -22.53 -26.30 30.69
CA ASP A 223 -23.06 -26.57 29.36
C ASP A 223 -24.34 -27.41 29.41
N PHE A 224 -24.40 -28.37 30.33
CA PHE A 224 -25.63 -29.13 30.58
C PHE A 224 -26.74 -28.22 31.11
N VAL A 225 -26.49 -27.49 32.20
CA VAL A 225 -27.48 -26.62 32.85
C VAL A 225 -27.97 -25.53 31.87
N SER A 226 -27.07 -24.94 31.08
CA SER A 226 -27.40 -23.96 30.05
C SER A 226 -28.32 -24.52 28.97
N ARG A 227 -28.07 -25.75 28.51
CA ARG A 227 -28.94 -26.43 27.53
C ARG A 227 -30.29 -26.79 28.14
N GLU A 228 -30.31 -27.31 29.36
CA GLU A 228 -31.52 -27.77 30.04
C GLU A 228 -32.46 -26.61 30.38
N LEU A 229 -31.93 -25.42 30.65
CA LEU A 229 -32.70 -24.21 30.97
C LEU A 229 -33.04 -23.35 29.75
N ARG A 230 -32.43 -23.61 28.58
CA ARG A 230 -32.69 -22.85 27.34
C ARG A 230 -34.18 -22.88 26.98
N GLY A 231 -34.77 -21.69 26.82
CA GLY A 231 -36.20 -21.53 26.50
C GLY A 231 -37.16 -21.72 27.69
N LYS A 232 -36.66 -21.99 28.90
CA LYS A 232 -37.46 -22.14 30.13
C LYS A 232 -37.50 -20.87 31.00
N GLY A 233 -37.08 -19.72 30.46
CA GLY A 233 -37.12 -18.43 31.16
C GLY A 233 -36.03 -18.22 32.23
N GLN A 234 -35.04 -19.11 32.32
CA GLN A 234 -33.83 -18.93 33.12
C GLN A 234 -32.60 -19.13 32.23
N GLU A 235 -31.63 -18.22 32.29
CA GLU A 235 -30.33 -18.38 31.64
C GLU A 235 -29.23 -18.28 32.69
N PRO A 236 -28.38 -19.32 32.84
CA PRO A 236 -27.30 -19.29 33.81
C PRO A 236 -26.16 -18.40 33.32
N ILE A 237 -25.58 -17.60 34.21
CA ILE A 237 -24.37 -16.80 33.94
C ILE A 237 -23.16 -17.53 34.51
N ARG A 238 -22.03 -17.43 33.81
CA ARG A 238 -20.73 -17.92 34.26
C ARG A 238 -19.70 -16.79 34.36
N MET A 239 -18.92 -16.78 35.44
CA MET A 239 -17.69 -15.97 35.58
C MET A 239 -16.53 -16.85 36.07
N GLY A 240 -15.31 -16.56 35.61
CA GLY A 240 -14.11 -17.29 36.00
C GLY A 240 -13.07 -17.39 34.89
N VAL A 241 -11.78 -17.38 35.26
CA VAL A 241 -10.64 -17.59 34.36
C VAL A 241 -9.80 -18.72 34.93
N GLY A 242 -9.38 -19.70 34.13
CA GLY A 242 -8.61 -20.82 34.64
C GLY A 242 -8.88 -22.15 33.93
N ARG A 243 -8.41 -23.24 34.55
CA ARG A 243 -8.60 -24.62 34.08
C ARG A 243 -9.95 -25.15 34.56
N SER A 244 -10.63 -25.93 33.71
CA SER A 244 -11.88 -26.59 34.10
C SER A 244 -11.67 -27.49 35.33
N LEU A 245 -12.40 -27.21 36.42
CA LEU A 245 -12.34 -28.00 37.66
C LEU A 245 -13.19 -29.25 37.57
N ILE A 246 -12.73 -30.35 38.17
CA ILE A 246 -13.49 -31.60 38.27
C ILE A 246 -14.28 -31.60 39.58
N LEU A 247 -15.61 -31.61 39.49
CA LEU A 247 -16.54 -31.58 40.63
C LEU A 247 -16.82 -32.98 41.19
N VAL A 248 -16.99 -33.97 40.31
CA VAL A 248 -17.35 -35.34 40.69
C VAL A 248 -16.65 -36.33 39.76
N LYS A 249 -16.24 -37.48 40.29
CA LYS A 249 -15.69 -38.59 39.50
C LYS A 249 -16.42 -39.89 39.80
N TYR A 250 -17.16 -40.39 38.82
CA TYR A 250 -17.74 -41.73 38.81
C TYR A 250 -16.69 -42.71 38.28
N GLY A 251 -16.48 -43.86 38.93
CA GLY A 251 -15.50 -44.85 38.48
C GLY A 251 -15.75 -45.25 37.01
N ALA A 252 -14.78 -44.99 36.14
CA ALA A 252 -14.90 -45.26 34.71
C ALA A 252 -14.81 -46.78 34.42
N GLN A 253 -15.70 -47.29 33.57
CA GLN A 253 -15.37 -48.44 32.72
C GLN A 253 -14.89 -47.87 31.38
N PRO A 254 -13.60 -48.01 31.02
CA PRO A 254 -13.10 -47.51 29.76
C PRO A 254 -13.65 -48.38 28.63
N GLN A 255 -14.71 -47.93 27.97
CA GLN A 255 -15.00 -48.39 26.62
C GLN A 255 -14.04 -47.68 25.68
N VAL A 256 -12.89 -48.32 25.42
CA VAL A 256 -12.04 -47.97 24.28
C VAL A 256 -12.85 -48.30 23.02
N LYS A 257 -13.56 -47.31 22.47
CA LYS A 257 -13.97 -47.41 21.06
C LYS A 257 -12.69 -47.51 20.25
N GLU A 258 -12.50 -48.62 19.53
CA GLU A 258 -11.54 -48.67 18.44
C GLU A 258 -11.78 -47.45 17.55
N VAL A 259 -10.82 -46.53 17.53
CA VAL A 259 -10.84 -45.40 16.62
C VAL A 259 -10.51 -45.97 15.24
N LYS A 260 -11.48 -45.93 14.31
CA LYS A 260 -11.22 -46.24 12.91
C LYS A 260 -10.70 -44.98 12.22
N PRO A 261 -9.39 -44.88 11.94
CA PRO A 261 -8.85 -43.69 11.29
C PRO A 261 -9.40 -43.54 9.87
N LEU A 262 -9.50 -42.30 9.42
CA LEU A 262 -9.88 -41.97 8.05
C LEU A 262 -8.64 -41.97 7.17
N LEU A 263 -8.65 -42.83 6.16
CA LEU A 263 -7.59 -42.92 5.17
C LEU A 263 -7.88 -42.02 3.96
N ASP A 264 -6.83 -41.56 3.30
CA ASP A 264 -6.91 -40.86 2.03
C ASP A 264 -7.01 -41.86 0.84
N GLU A 265 -7.02 -41.34 -0.38
CA GLU A 265 -7.14 -42.14 -1.61
C GLU A 265 -5.95 -43.10 -1.83
N LYS A 266 -4.82 -42.88 -1.16
CA LYS A 266 -3.61 -43.71 -1.22
C LYS A 266 -3.56 -44.75 -0.08
N GLY A 267 -4.55 -44.74 0.81
CA GLY A 267 -4.57 -45.62 1.98
C GLY A 267 -3.70 -45.11 3.15
N GLU A 268 -3.25 -43.86 3.10
CA GLU A 268 -2.48 -43.22 4.18
C GLU A 268 -3.40 -42.44 5.13
N LEU A 269 -2.92 -42.12 6.34
CA LEU A 269 -3.69 -41.32 7.29
C LEU A 269 -3.95 -39.92 6.73
N ARG A 270 -5.22 -39.57 6.56
CA ARG A 270 -5.61 -38.25 6.08
C ARG A 270 -5.20 -37.18 7.11
N CYS A 271 -4.56 -36.09 6.66
CA CYS A 271 -4.29 -34.96 7.56
C CYS A 271 -5.62 -34.37 8.08
N PRO A 272 -5.81 -34.25 9.41
CA PRO A 272 -7.06 -33.73 9.96
C PRO A 272 -7.17 -32.20 9.87
N TYR A 273 -6.06 -31.49 9.66
CA TYR A 273 -5.99 -30.03 9.56
C TYR A 273 -5.87 -29.55 8.12
N GLN A 274 -6.38 -28.34 7.83
CA GLN A 274 -6.49 -27.82 6.46
C GLN A 274 -5.49 -26.72 6.12
N GLY A 275 -4.77 -26.20 7.12
CA GLY A 275 -3.78 -25.16 6.94
C GLY A 275 -4.44 -23.84 6.55
N LEU A 276 -4.13 -23.33 5.36
CA LEU A 276 -4.71 -22.07 4.87
C LEU A 276 -6.02 -22.26 4.09
N LEU A 277 -6.47 -23.51 3.89
CA LEU A 277 -7.71 -23.83 3.18
C LEU A 277 -8.91 -23.85 4.14
N ALA A 278 -10.11 -23.62 3.61
CA ALA A 278 -11.35 -23.79 4.35
C ALA A 278 -11.72 -25.28 4.46
N PHE A 279 -12.32 -25.69 5.58
CA PHE A 279 -12.94 -27.01 5.70
C PHE A 279 -14.17 -27.07 4.79
N THR A 280 -14.33 -28.16 4.04
CA THR A 280 -15.51 -28.41 3.21
C THR A 280 -16.32 -29.59 3.74
N LYS A 281 -17.40 -29.96 3.04
CA LYS A 281 -18.18 -31.18 3.32
C LYS A 281 -17.29 -32.42 3.46
N LYS A 282 -16.21 -32.54 2.68
CA LYS A 282 -15.27 -33.68 2.74
C LYS A 282 -14.55 -33.76 4.08
N GLU A 283 -14.30 -32.63 4.74
CA GLU A 283 -13.57 -32.52 6.00
C GLU A 283 -14.49 -32.40 7.22
N ARG A 284 -15.82 -32.50 7.06
CA ARG A 284 -16.79 -32.46 8.17
C ARG A 284 -16.39 -33.31 9.39
N PRO A 285 -15.86 -34.54 9.24
CA PRO A 285 -15.45 -35.34 10.41
C PRO A 285 -14.38 -34.68 11.29
N PHE A 286 -13.55 -33.79 10.73
CA PHE A 286 -12.50 -33.07 11.45
C PHE A 286 -12.90 -31.66 11.87
N PHE A 287 -14.14 -31.24 11.62
CA PHE A 287 -14.60 -29.87 11.91
C PHE A 287 -15.22 -29.76 13.32
N PHE A 288 -14.45 -29.22 14.28
CA PHE A 288 -14.84 -29.08 15.70
C PHE A 288 -14.85 -27.62 16.18
N GLY A 289 -15.42 -27.38 17.38
CA GLY A 289 -15.39 -26.07 18.05
C GLY A 289 -16.33 -25.00 17.50
N ARG A 290 -17.18 -25.32 16.52
CA ARG A 290 -18.10 -24.34 15.89
C ARG A 290 -19.58 -24.72 15.96
N LYS A 291 -19.92 -25.71 16.78
CA LYS A 291 -21.28 -26.26 16.88
C LYS A 291 -22.33 -25.21 17.22
N ARG A 292 -22.05 -24.35 18.21
CA ARG A 292 -22.99 -23.29 18.65
C ARG A 292 -23.37 -22.34 17.52
N VAL A 293 -22.38 -21.80 16.82
CA VAL A 293 -22.62 -20.85 15.72
C VAL A 293 -23.37 -21.51 14.58
N VAL A 294 -23.02 -22.76 14.27
CA VAL A 294 -23.77 -23.55 13.30
C VAL A 294 -25.24 -23.65 13.75
N ASP A 295 -25.52 -24.00 15.01
CA ASP A 295 -26.89 -24.10 15.54
C ASP A 295 -27.67 -22.77 15.57
N ASP A 296 -26.98 -21.65 15.78
CA ASP A 296 -27.58 -20.31 15.73
C ASP A 296 -28.00 -19.94 14.29
N ILE A 297 -27.17 -20.27 13.29
CA ILE A 297 -27.51 -20.08 11.86
C ILE A 297 -28.71 -20.96 11.46
N LYS A 298 -28.76 -22.22 11.94
CA LYS A 298 -29.90 -23.12 11.69
C LYS A 298 -31.20 -22.51 12.19
N SER A 299 -31.20 -22.04 13.44
CA SER A 299 -32.37 -21.43 14.09
C SER A 299 -32.86 -20.19 13.34
N LYS A 300 -31.94 -19.45 12.70
CA LYS A 300 -32.27 -18.31 11.84
C LYS A 300 -32.88 -18.75 10.51
N LEU A 301 -32.34 -19.77 9.85
CA LEU A 301 -32.85 -20.28 8.57
C LEU A 301 -34.25 -20.92 8.67
N ASP A 302 -34.69 -21.27 9.88
CA ASP A 302 -36.08 -21.68 10.13
C ASP A 302 -37.08 -20.54 9.92
N ARG A 303 -36.64 -19.28 10.08
CA ARG A 303 -37.51 -18.08 10.10
C ARG A 303 -37.17 -17.05 9.03
N LEU A 304 -35.94 -17.09 8.52
CA LEU A 304 -35.36 -16.06 7.65
C LEU A 304 -34.83 -16.70 6.37
N ASN A 305 -35.05 -16.03 5.24
CA ASN A 305 -34.56 -16.48 3.93
C ASN A 305 -33.21 -15.83 3.55
N PHE A 306 -32.65 -14.98 4.42
CA PHE A 306 -31.34 -14.37 4.19
C PHE A 306 -30.59 -14.18 5.52
N VAL A 307 -29.42 -14.81 5.64
CA VAL A 307 -28.57 -14.75 6.84
C VAL A 307 -27.16 -14.29 6.45
N PRO A 308 -26.78 -13.05 6.78
CA PRO A 308 -25.40 -12.61 6.71
C PRO A 308 -24.56 -13.25 7.84
N LEU A 309 -23.46 -13.92 7.52
CA LEU A 309 -22.47 -14.40 8.48
C LEU A 309 -21.24 -13.49 8.46
N ILE A 310 -21.09 -12.65 9.48
CA ILE A 310 -20.10 -11.57 9.52
C ILE A 310 -19.04 -11.87 10.58
N GLY A 311 -17.77 -11.66 10.28
CA GLY A 311 -16.70 -11.84 11.26
C GLY A 311 -15.33 -11.41 10.74
N ALA A 312 -14.36 -11.29 11.64
CA ALA A 312 -12.98 -10.90 11.32
C ALA A 312 -12.36 -11.78 10.22
N SER A 313 -11.35 -11.28 9.51
CA SER A 313 -10.59 -12.09 8.54
C SER A 313 -10.01 -13.33 9.23
N GLY A 314 -9.98 -14.47 8.54
CA GLY A 314 -9.46 -15.73 9.09
C GLY A 314 -10.29 -16.39 10.20
N SER A 315 -11.45 -15.86 10.60
CA SER A 315 -12.28 -16.44 11.69
C SER A 315 -12.95 -17.80 11.37
N GLY A 316 -12.86 -18.28 10.13
CA GLY A 316 -13.42 -19.58 9.71
C GLY A 316 -14.85 -19.53 9.16
N LYS A 317 -15.33 -18.38 8.67
CA LYS A 317 -16.69 -18.20 8.11
C LYS A 317 -17.03 -19.24 7.03
N SER A 318 -16.16 -19.39 6.04
CA SER A 318 -16.35 -20.37 4.96
C SER A 318 -16.40 -21.79 5.50
N SER A 319 -15.52 -22.16 6.45
CA SER A 319 -15.53 -23.48 7.10
C SER A 319 -16.84 -23.76 7.85
N VAL A 320 -17.39 -22.77 8.57
CA VAL A 320 -18.67 -22.88 9.29
C VAL A 320 -19.80 -23.22 8.33
N VAL A 321 -19.84 -22.57 7.17
CA VAL A 321 -20.89 -22.83 6.18
C VAL A 321 -20.66 -24.14 5.44
N LEU A 322 -19.46 -24.35 4.89
CA LEU A 322 -19.16 -25.46 3.99
C LEU A 322 -19.05 -26.83 4.69
N ALA A 323 -18.47 -26.89 5.90
CA ALA A 323 -18.30 -28.13 6.66
C ALA A 323 -19.34 -28.31 7.78
N GLY A 324 -19.82 -27.20 8.35
CA GLY A 324 -20.80 -27.20 9.43
C GLY A 324 -22.25 -27.24 8.94
N LEU A 325 -22.68 -26.17 8.25
CA LEU A 325 -24.06 -25.92 7.89
C LEU A 325 -24.56 -26.78 6.71
N ILE A 326 -23.84 -26.76 5.58
CA ILE A 326 -24.25 -27.45 4.35
C ILE A 326 -24.58 -28.92 4.59
N PRO A 327 -23.70 -29.74 5.22
CA PRO A 327 -23.98 -31.16 5.34
C PRO A 327 -25.17 -31.45 6.26
N TRP A 328 -25.44 -30.57 7.24
CA TRP A 328 -26.62 -30.70 8.10
C TRP A 328 -27.92 -30.38 7.34
N LEU A 329 -27.92 -29.37 6.47
CA LEU A 329 -29.08 -29.04 5.66
C LEU A 329 -29.41 -30.18 4.67
N GLU A 330 -28.38 -30.79 4.08
CA GLU A 330 -28.57 -31.98 3.22
C GLU A 330 -29.16 -33.16 4.00
N GLU A 331 -28.75 -33.39 5.25
CA GLU A 331 -29.34 -34.39 6.15
C GLU A 331 -30.84 -34.11 6.44
N LEU A 332 -31.28 -32.86 6.33
CA LEU A 332 -32.69 -32.45 6.43
C LEU A 332 -33.44 -32.44 5.08
N GLY A 333 -32.80 -32.83 3.98
CA GLY A 333 -33.41 -32.87 2.66
C GLY A 333 -33.47 -31.52 1.93
N TRP A 334 -32.65 -30.54 2.34
CA TRP A 334 -32.47 -29.31 1.57
C TRP A 334 -31.58 -29.56 0.35
N HIS A 335 -31.86 -28.84 -0.74
CA HIS A 335 -31.04 -28.84 -1.94
C HIS A 335 -30.04 -27.70 -1.89
N ILE A 336 -28.75 -28.02 -1.99
CA ILE A 336 -27.68 -27.03 -1.87
C ILE A 336 -27.20 -26.67 -3.28
N LEU A 337 -27.39 -25.41 -3.67
CA LEU A 337 -26.81 -24.89 -4.90
C LEU A 337 -25.28 -24.80 -4.74
N GLU A 338 -24.53 -24.92 -5.84
CA GLU A 338 -23.07 -24.78 -5.79
C GLU A 338 -22.71 -23.41 -5.18
N PRO A 339 -21.92 -23.37 -4.08
CA PRO A 339 -21.52 -22.12 -3.46
C PRO A 339 -20.78 -21.21 -4.46
N ILE A 340 -21.18 -19.94 -4.51
CA ILE A 340 -20.57 -18.96 -5.43
C ILE A 340 -19.71 -17.97 -4.66
N LYS A 341 -18.64 -17.52 -5.32
CA LYS A 341 -17.92 -16.30 -4.97
C LYS A 341 -18.24 -15.24 -6.03
N PRO A 342 -18.61 -14.01 -5.65
CA PRO A 342 -19.05 -13.01 -6.62
C PRO A 342 -18.04 -12.73 -7.74
N GLY A 343 -16.75 -12.63 -7.43
CA GLY A 343 -15.69 -12.47 -8.43
C GLY A 343 -15.86 -11.27 -9.38
N PHE A 344 -15.31 -11.39 -10.60
CA PHE A 344 -15.28 -10.30 -11.59
C PHE A 344 -16.63 -10.06 -12.32
N LYS A 345 -17.48 -11.09 -12.42
CA LYS A 345 -18.74 -11.08 -13.18
C LYS A 345 -19.86 -11.71 -12.33
N PRO A 346 -20.32 -11.05 -11.25
CA PRO A 346 -21.22 -11.66 -10.27
C PRO A 346 -22.58 -12.06 -10.86
N LEU A 347 -23.16 -11.24 -11.76
CA LEU A 347 -24.40 -11.56 -12.47
C LEU A 347 -24.27 -12.81 -13.35
N SER A 348 -23.21 -12.90 -14.16
CA SER A 348 -22.95 -14.07 -15.00
C SER A 348 -22.72 -15.35 -14.18
N LYS A 349 -22.15 -15.23 -12.97
CA LYS A 349 -21.99 -16.37 -12.06
C LYS A 349 -23.33 -16.85 -11.51
N LEU A 350 -24.21 -15.93 -11.12
CA LEU A 350 -25.58 -16.27 -10.70
C LEU A 350 -26.39 -16.90 -11.84
N GLU A 351 -26.28 -16.35 -13.04
CA GLU A 351 -26.95 -16.84 -14.25
C GLU A 351 -26.48 -18.26 -14.61
N SER A 352 -25.17 -18.48 -14.70
CA SER A 352 -24.61 -19.81 -15.01
C SER A 352 -24.95 -20.87 -13.96
N LEU A 353 -24.99 -20.49 -12.68
CA LEU A 353 -25.46 -21.35 -11.60
C LEU A 353 -26.93 -21.73 -11.84
N LEU A 354 -27.82 -20.76 -11.98
CA LEU A 354 -29.25 -21.04 -12.11
C LEU A 354 -29.60 -21.75 -13.43
N LEU A 355 -28.89 -21.47 -14.53
CA LEU A 355 -29.05 -22.17 -15.80
C LEU A 355 -28.70 -23.67 -15.69
N SER A 356 -27.78 -24.04 -14.79
CA SER A 356 -27.49 -25.46 -14.53
C SER A 356 -28.66 -26.21 -13.87
N TYR A 357 -29.56 -25.48 -13.20
CA TYR A 357 -30.76 -26.03 -12.57
C TYR A 357 -32.02 -25.84 -13.43
N PHE A 358 -32.06 -24.81 -14.28
CA PHE A 358 -33.18 -24.50 -15.18
C PHE A 358 -32.71 -24.37 -16.65
N PRO A 359 -32.25 -25.46 -17.29
CA PRO A 359 -31.61 -25.41 -18.61
C PRO A 359 -32.53 -24.88 -19.72
N ASP A 360 -33.84 -25.09 -19.61
CA ASP A 360 -34.82 -24.64 -20.61
C ASP A 360 -35.28 -23.18 -20.42
N CYS A 361 -34.75 -22.48 -19.41
CA CYS A 361 -35.18 -21.14 -19.00
C CYS A 361 -34.18 -20.03 -19.35
N GLU A 362 -33.26 -20.25 -20.30
CA GLU A 362 -32.18 -19.30 -20.65
C GLU A 362 -32.70 -17.87 -20.89
N LYS A 363 -33.75 -17.70 -21.70
CA LYS A 363 -34.34 -16.37 -21.96
C LYS A 363 -34.96 -15.73 -20.71
N LEU A 364 -35.59 -16.52 -19.85
CA LEU A 364 -36.19 -16.03 -18.62
C LEU A 364 -35.11 -15.63 -17.61
N LEU A 365 -34.01 -16.39 -17.54
CA LEU A 365 -32.85 -16.10 -16.69
C LEU A 365 -32.20 -14.78 -17.09
N ASP A 366 -31.93 -14.59 -18.39
CA ASP A 366 -31.38 -13.33 -18.90
C ASP A 366 -32.30 -12.14 -18.59
N GLU A 367 -33.62 -12.28 -18.81
CA GLU A 367 -34.62 -11.26 -18.47
C GLU A 367 -34.66 -10.97 -16.96
N CYS A 368 -34.62 -11.98 -16.10
CA CYS A 368 -34.68 -11.80 -14.64
C CYS A 368 -33.40 -11.15 -14.10
N ILE A 369 -32.23 -11.57 -14.60
CA ILE A 369 -30.92 -11.18 -14.03
C ILE A 369 -30.41 -9.89 -14.67
N ASN A 370 -30.44 -9.78 -16.00
CA ASN A 370 -29.78 -8.72 -16.76
C ASN A 370 -30.70 -7.54 -17.10
N ASN A 371 -32.04 -7.67 -17.06
CA ASN A 371 -32.97 -6.54 -17.25
C ASN A 371 -33.32 -5.87 -15.90
N PRO A 372 -32.91 -4.61 -15.64
CA PRO A 372 -33.21 -3.91 -14.39
C PRO A 372 -34.70 -3.64 -14.18
N ALA A 373 -35.52 -3.65 -15.24
CA ALA A 373 -36.96 -3.39 -15.17
C ALA A 373 -37.79 -4.65 -14.85
N SER A 374 -37.17 -5.83 -14.75
CA SER A 374 -37.87 -7.08 -14.45
C SER A 374 -38.21 -7.21 -12.96
N GLU A 375 -39.08 -8.16 -12.64
CA GLU A 375 -39.42 -8.53 -11.26
C GLU A 375 -38.29 -9.29 -10.52
N GLY A 376 -37.06 -9.26 -11.03
CA GLY A 376 -35.90 -9.91 -10.43
C GLY A 376 -36.02 -11.43 -10.41
N LEU A 377 -35.71 -12.08 -9.27
CA LEU A 377 -35.77 -13.54 -9.15
C LEU A 377 -37.19 -14.09 -8.96
N ASN A 378 -38.21 -13.24 -8.76
CA ASN A 378 -39.58 -13.69 -8.46
C ASN A 378 -40.12 -14.74 -9.46
N PRO A 379 -40.06 -14.52 -10.79
CA PRO A 379 -40.60 -15.50 -11.75
C PRO A 379 -39.84 -16.83 -11.71
N LEU A 380 -38.54 -16.81 -11.39
CA LEU A 380 -37.73 -18.02 -11.27
C LEU A 380 -38.05 -18.78 -9.99
N LEU A 381 -38.33 -18.08 -8.88
CA LEU A 381 -38.69 -18.69 -7.60
C LEU A 381 -40.00 -19.48 -7.65
N GLU A 382 -40.90 -19.17 -8.60
CA GLU A 382 -42.10 -19.97 -8.85
C GLU A 382 -41.79 -21.33 -9.49
N LEU A 383 -40.65 -21.46 -10.19
CA LEU A 383 -40.22 -22.69 -10.84
C LEU A 383 -39.51 -23.66 -9.88
N PHE A 384 -39.08 -23.19 -8.70
CA PHE A 384 -38.46 -24.06 -7.71
C PHE A 384 -39.48 -25.05 -7.12
N PRO A 385 -39.14 -26.35 -7.04
CA PRO A 385 -39.99 -27.34 -6.38
C PRO A 385 -40.29 -26.96 -4.92
N ARG A 386 -41.58 -26.89 -4.56
CA ARG A 386 -42.02 -26.50 -3.21
C ARG A 386 -41.86 -27.60 -2.16
N GLU A 387 -41.57 -28.82 -2.59
CA GLU A 387 -41.32 -29.97 -1.72
C GLU A 387 -40.00 -29.85 -0.96
N HIS A 388 -39.07 -29.02 -1.44
CA HIS A 388 -37.75 -28.84 -0.88
C HIS A 388 -37.41 -27.37 -0.68
N LYS A 389 -36.57 -27.07 0.30
CA LYS A 389 -35.90 -25.78 0.42
C LYS A 389 -34.53 -25.83 -0.24
N PHE A 390 -34.13 -24.71 -0.84
CA PHE A 390 -32.88 -24.53 -1.53
C PHE A 390 -31.99 -23.53 -0.79
N LEU A 391 -30.68 -23.79 -0.75
CA LEU A 391 -29.70 -22.85 -0.20
C LEU A 391 -28.76 -22.35 -1.30
N LEU A 392 -28.66 -21.03 -1.43
CA LEU A 392 -27.56 -20.35 -2.12
C LEU A 392 -26.56 -19.83 -1.10
N VAL A 393 -25.30 -20.26 -1.20
CA VAL A 393 -24.20 -19.70 -0.43
C VAL A 393 -23.45 -18.69 -1.29
N VAL A 394 -23.38 -17.44 -0.84
CA VAL A 394 -22.52 -16.40 -1.41
C VAL A 394 -21.34 -16.20 -0.48
N ASP A 395 -20.25 -16.92 -0.75
CA ASP A 395 -19.04 -16.86 0.06
C ASP A 395 -18.16 -15.68 -0.36
N GLN A 396 -17.50 -15.02 0.60
CA GLN A 396 -16.63 -13.86 0.37
C GLN A 396 -17.39 -12.71 -0.33
N PHE A 397 -18.53 -12.34 0.23
CA PHE A 397 -19.39 -11.29 -0.28
C PHE A 397 -18.67 -9.95 -0.48
N GLU A 398 -17.65 -9.68 0.34
CA GLU A 398 -16.81 -8.49 0.23
C GLU A 398 -16.11 -8.32 -1.13
N GLU A 399 -15.95 -9.40 -1.90
CA GLU A 399 -15.35 -9.35 -3.24
C GLU A 399 -16.09 -8.37 -4.17
N LEU A 400 -17.37 -8.11 -3.96
CA LEU A 400 -18.13 -7.10 -4.71
C LEU A 400 -17.57 -5.68 -4.55
N PHE A 401 -16.84 -5.41 -3.47
CA PHE A 401 -16.32 -4.08 -3.14
C PHE A 401 -14.81 -3.94 -3.40
N THR A 402 -14.09 -5.04 -3.69
CA THR A 402 -12.64 -5.01 -3.93
C THR A 402 -12.27 -4.79 -5.40
N PHE A 403 -13.16 -5.12 -6.35
CA PHE A 403 -12.93 -4.92 -7.78
C PHE A 403 -13.27 -3.49 -8.25
N ASP A 404 -12.53 -3.04 -9.28
CA ASP A 404 -12.49 -1.65 -9.82
C ASP A 404 -13.87 -0.96 -9.91
N PRO A 405 -13.99 0.32 -9.48
CA PRO A 405 -15.22 1.08 -9.52
C PRO A 405 -15.53 1.65 -10.92
N GLU A 406 -15.40 0.85 -11.98
CA GLU A 406 -15.96 1.24 -13.27
C GLU A 406 -17.47 1.48 -13.11
N LYS A 407 -17.99 2.63 -13.58
CA LYS A 407 -19.43 2.96 -13.52
C LYS A 407 -20.34 1.84 -14.10
N LYS A 408 -19.85 1.10 -15.10
CA LYS A 408 -20.57 -0.05 -15.67
C LYS A 408 -20.63 -1.25 -14.72
N ARG A 409 -19.60 -1.45 -13.89
CA ARG A 409 -19.55 -2.53 -12.89
C ARG A 409 -20.35 -2.18 -11.63
N GLU A 410 -20.43 -0.89 -11.28
CA GLU A 410 -21.27 -0.41 -10.17
C GLU A 410 -22.73 -0.81 -10.35
N ARG A 411 -23.33 -0.57 -11.53
CA ARG A 411 -24.71 -0.99 -11.83
C ARG A 411 -24.91 -2.50 -11.76
N LYS A 412 -23.92 -3.29 -12.22
CA LYS A 412 -23.98 -4.76 -12.16
C LYS A 412 -23.90 -5.28 -10.73
N ARG A 413 -23.10 -4.64 -9.89
CA ARG A 413 -22.99 -4.92 -8.45
C ARG A 413 -24.30 -4.58 -7.73
N GLU A 414 -24.84 -3.38 -7.95
CA GLU A 414 -26.16 -2.97 -7.44
C GLU A 414 -27.21 -4.02 -7.78
N ARG A 415 -27.31 -4.40 -9.06
CA ARG A 415 -28.26 -5.42 -9.51
C ARG A 415 -28.06 -6.77 -8.83
N PHE A 416 -26.82 -7.22 -8.66
CA PHE A 416 -26.55 -8.48 -7.96
C PHE A 416 -27.02 -8.43 -6.50
N ILE A 417 -26.74 -7.32 -5.80
CA ILE A 417 -27.17 -7.11 -4.40
C ILE A 417 -28.70 -7.07 -4.32
N GLU A 418 -29.37 -6.40 -5.25
CA GLU A 418 -30.84 -6.40 -5.34
C GLU A 418 -31.40 -7.82 -5.46
N LEU A 419 -30.91 -8.61 -6.42
CA LEU A 419 -31.41 -9.96 -6.71
C LEU A 419 -31.28 -10.91 -5.50
N ILE A 420 -30.12 -10.93 -4.84
CA ILE A 420 -29.91 -11.82 -3.69
C ILE A 420 -30.67 -11.35 -2.43
N THR A 421 -30.85 -10.04 -2.24
CA THR A 421 -31.55 -9.50 -1.07
C THR A 421 -33.07 -9.55 -1.23
N GLN A 422 -33.56 -9.55 -2.48
CA GLN A 422 -34.97 -9.74 -2.82
C GLN A 422 -35.55 -11.01 -2.20
N VAL A 423 -34.78 -12.09 -2.16
CA VAL A 423 -35.19 -13.39 -1.58
C VAL A 423 -35.68 -13.26 -0.13
N ALA A 424 -35.13 -12.30 0.63
CA ALA A 424 -35.53 -12.05 2.01
C ALA A 424 -36.92 -11.42 2.15
N THR A 425 -37.44 -10.80 1.09
CA THR A 425 -38.72 -10.07 1.08
C THR A 425 -39.92 -10.96 0.73
N ILE A 426 -39.66 -12.18 0.29
CA ILE A 426 -40.67 -13.12 -0.21
C ILE A 426 -41.06 -14.07 0.92
N PRO A 427 -42.32 -14.04 1.39
CA PRO A 427 -42.83 -15.01 2.35
C PRO A 427 -42.74 -16.42 1.78
N ASP A 428 -42.32 -17.39 2.61
CA ASP A 428 -42.21 -18.81 2.22
C ASP A 428 -41.41 -19.05 0.93
N SER A 429 -40.38 -18.23 0.70
CA SER A 429 -39.44 -18.43 -0.42
C SER A 429 -38.86 -19.85 -0.40
N PRO A 430 -38.84 -20.57 -1.53
CA PRO A 430 -38.19 -21.87 -1.63
C PRO A 430 -36.67 -21.74 -1.59
N LEU A 431 -36.12 -20.55 -1.84
CA LEU A 431 -34.70 -20.25 -1.78
C LEU A 431 -34.37 -19.47 -0.51
N ALA A 432 -33.32 -19.88 0.19
CA ALA A 432 -32.65 -19.10 1.23
C ALA A 432 -31.21 -18.77 0.81
N VAL A 433 -30.67 -17.68 1.34
CA VAL A 433 -29.33 -17.20 1.04
C VAL A 433 -28.52 -17.07 2.33
N VAL A 434 -27.29 -17.60 2.32
CA VAL A 434 -26.29 -17.33 3.35
C VAL A 434 -25.12 -16.60 2.69
N ALA A 435 -24.83 -15.38 3.16
CA ALA A 435 -23.74 -14.56 2.64
C ALA A 435 -22.64 -14.44 3.70
N THR A 436 -21.42 -14.89 3.40
CA THR A 436 -20.29 -14.72 4.33
C THR A 436 -19.55 -13.42 4.02
N MET A 437 -19.21 -12.64 5.05
CA MET A 437 -18.52 -11.36 4.85
C MET A 437 -17.55 -11.00 5.97
N ARG A 438 -16.50 -10.27 5.64
CA ARG A 438 -15.64 -9.59 6.63
C ARG A 438 -16.34 -8.42 7.32
N ALA A 439 -16.06 -8.23 8.61
CA ALA A 439 -16.61 -7.12 9.39
C ALA A 439 -16.18 -5.74 8.86
N ASP A 440 -14.96 -5.62 8.32
CA ASP A 440 -14.42 -4.35 7.81
C ASP A 440 -15.19 -3.83 6.57
N PHE A 441 -15.96 -4.70 5.89
CA PHE A 441 -16.74 -4.35 4.70
C PHE A 441 -18.20 -3.98 5.00
N ILE A 442 -18.56 -3.78 6.27
CA ILE A 442 -19.89 -3.31 6.65
C ILE A 442 -20.15 -1.90 6.08
N GLU A 443 -19.18 -0.98 6.14
CA GLU A 443 -19.37 0.40 5.68
C GLU A 443 -19.80 0.48 4.19
N PRO A 444 -19.11 -0.17 3.23
CA PRO A 444 -19.59 -0.25 1.84
C PRO A 444 -21.02 -0.78 1.70
N CYS A 445 -21.44 -1.72 2.56
CA CYS A 445 -22.79 -2.30 2.52
C CYS A 445 -23.88 -1.31 2.97
N LEU A 446 -23.55 -0.31 3.79
CA LEU A 446 -24.52 0.66 4.30
C LEU A 446 -25.09 1.57 3.20
N ARG A 447 -24.44 1.64 2.04
CA ARG A 447 -24.92 2.38 0.86
C ARG A 447 -26.15 1.73 0.20
N TYR A 448 -26.44 0.47 0.52
CA TYR A 448 -27.53 -0.30 -0.05
C TYR A 448 -28.60 -0.55 1.00
N ASP A 449 -29.77 0.09 0.86
CA ASP A 449 -30.82 0.06 1.88
C ASP A 449 -31.34 -1.35 2.20
N SER A 450 -31.47 -2.22 1.19
CA SER A 450 -31.91 -3.60 1.38
C SER A 450 -30.91 -4.40 2.23
N LEU A 451 -29.63 -4.31 1.87
CA LEU A 451 -28.55 -5.01 2.56
C LEU A 451 -28.34 -4.47 3.97
N ARG A 452 -28.38 -3.14 4.16
CA ARG A 452 -28.31 -2.49 5.48
C ARG A 452 -29.35 -3.06 6.45
N LYS A 453 -30.62 -3.15 6.02
CA LYS A 453 -31.72 -3.68 6.86
C LYS A 453 -31.52 -5.15 7.21
N LEU A 454 -31.04 -5.96 6.25
CA LEU A 454 -30.78 -7.38 6.48
C LEU A 454 -29.59 -7.60 7.42
N ILE A 455 -28.53 -6.81 7.30
CA ILE A 455 -27.41 -6.87 8.25
C ILE A 455 -27.89 -6.50 9.66
N GLN A 456 -28.65 -5.41 9.80
CA GLN A 456 -29.14 -4.95 11.10
C GLN A 456 -30.02 -5.98 11.83
N ASN A 457 -30.87 -6.72 11.10
CA ASN A 457 -31.87 -7.58 11.71
C ASN A 457 -31.53 -9.08 11.70
N ASN A 458 -30.71 -9.53 10.73
CA ASN A 458 -30.53 -10.96 10.46
C ASN A 458 -29.08 -11.45 10.67
N ALA A 459 -28.09 -10.55 10.79
CA ALA A 459 -26.67 -10.94 10.81
C ALA A 459 -26.34 -11.86 11.99
N GLU A 460 -25.56 -12.91 11.71
CA GLU A 460 -24.86 -13.72 12.70
C GLU A 460 -23.40 -13.27 12.76
N TYR A 461 -22.92 -12.92 13.94
CA TYR A 461 -21.55 -12.44 14.12
C TYR A 461 -20.68 -13.58 14.64
N LEU A 462 -19.72 -14.02 13.83
CA LEU A 462 -18.83 -15.12 14.15
C LEU A 462 -17.75 -14.67 15.16
N PRO A 463 -17.79 -15.11 16.43
CA PRO A 463 -16.76 -14.79 17.39
C PRO A 463 -15.46 -15.56 17.10
N GLY A 464 -14.34 -15.10 17.65
CA GLY A 464 -13.10 -15.89 17.71
C GLY A 464 -13.30 -17.18 18.52
N LEU A 465 -12.59 -18.25 18.15
CA LEU A 465 -12.56 -19.51 18.91
C LEU A 465 -11.94 -19.29 20.29
N ARG A 466 -12.58 -19.78 21.35
CA ARG A 466 -12.14 -19.61 22.76
C ARG A 466 -12.53 -20.82 23.61
N GLY A 467 -11.86 -20.98 24.75
CA GLY A 467 -12.24 -21.98 25.77
C GLY A 467 -12.27 -23.40 25.21
N LEU A 468 -13.33 -24.16 25.56
CA LEU A 468 -13.51 -25.54 25.12
C LEU A 468 -13.57 -25.68 23.60
N ASP A 469 -14.26 -24.77 22.91
CA ASP A 469 -14.38 -24.80 21.45
C ASP A 469 -13.00 -24.79 20.77
N LEU A 470 -12.07 -23.98 21.28
CA LEU A 470 -10.69 -23.94 20.79
C LEU A 470 -9.92 -25.24 21.10
N LEU A 471 -10.10 -25.79 22.30
CA LEU A 471 -9.48 -27.05 22.69
C LEU A 471 -9.96 -28.22 21.82
N GLU A 472 -11.26 -28.28 21.52
CA GLU A 472 -11.84 -29.30 20.65
C GLU A 472 -11.31 -29.17 19.22
N ALA A 473 -11.26 -27.95 18.69
CA ALA A 473 -10.71 -27.68 17.35
C ALA A 473 -9.24 -28.13 17.21
N ILE A 474 -8.45 -28.07 18.29
CA ILE A 474 -7.05 -28.51 18.28
C ILE A 474 -6.91 -30.01 18.52
N THR A 475 -7.67 -30.59 19.46
CA THR A 475 -7.35 -31.93 19.98
C THR A 475 -8.21 -33.05 19.39
N GLU A 476 -9.48 -32.81 19.10
CA GLU A 476 -10.39 -33.84 18.60
C GLU A 476 -10.05 -34.34 17.18
N PRO A 477 -9.62 -33.50 16.23
CA PRO A 477 -9.24 -33.97 14.90
C PRO A 477 -8.06 -34.97 14.93
N ALA A 478 -7.04 -34.73 15.76
CA ALA A 478 -5.92 -35.66 15.95
C ALA A 478 -6.38 -36.97 16.64
N LYS A 479 -7.24 -36.88 17.66
CA LYS A 479 -7.78 -38.05 18.37
C LYS A 479 -8.58 -38.97 17.44
N LEU A 480 -9.33 -38.41 16.48
CA LEU A 480 -10.03 -39.19 15.46
C LEU A 480 -9.11 -39.99 14.54
N GLN A 481 -7.84 -39.57 14.43
CA GLN A 481 -6.82 -40.30 13.70
C GLN A 481 -5.93 -41.17 14.59
N GLY A 482 -6.28 -41.29 15.88
CA GLY A 482 -5.55 -42.10 16.84
C GLY A 482 -4.32 -41.42 17.48
N TYR A 483 -4.15 -40.10 17.28
CA TYR A 483 -3.03 -39.34 17.83
C TYR A 483 -3.46 -38.45 19.00
N GLU A 484 -2.57 -38.26 19.97
CA GLU A 484 -2.77 -37.34 21.09
C GLU A 484 -1.88 -36.10 20.96
N VAL A 485 -2.47 -34.93 21.19
CA VAL A 485 -1.72 -33.67 21.33
C VAL A 485 -1.25 -33.58 22.78
N THR A 486 0.07 -33.51 23.02
CA THR A 486 0.58 -33.50 24.41
C THR A 486 0.13 -32.25 25.18
N LYS A 487 -0.02 -32.37 26.50
CA LYS A 487 -0.49 -31.26 27.35
C LYS A 487 0.46 -30.07 27.32
N GLU A 488 1.76 -30.33 27.26
CA GLU A 488 2.80 -29.29 27.18
C GLU A 488 2.67 -28.50 25.87
N LEU A 489 2.43 -29.21 24.75
CA LEU A 489 2.20 -28.59 23.46
C LEU A 489 0.92 -27.74 23.48
N LEU A 490 -0.18 -28.30 23.98
CA LEU A 490 -1.47 -27.61 24.03
C LEU A 490 -1.38 -26.32 24.84
N ASN A 491 -0.77 -26.35 26.03
CA ASN A 491 -0.56 -25.16 26.84
C ASN A 491 0.27 -24.11 26.10
N LYS A 492 1.32 -24.53 25.40
CA LYS A 492 2.17 -23.60 24.65
C LYS A 492 1.42 -22.96 23.47
N ILE A 493 0.63 -23.72 22.73
CA ILE A 493 -0.22 -23.20 21.65
C ILE A 493 -1.21 -22.16 22.20
N LEU A 494 -1.88 -22.45 23.33
CA LEU A 494 -2.82 -21.53 23.95
C LEU A 494 -2.17 -20.22 24.42
N ASP A 495 -0.92 -20.28 24.89
CA ASP A 495 -0.16 -19.08 25.27
C ASP A 495 0.24 -18.25 24.04
N ASP A 496 0.68 -18.89 22.96
CA ASP A 496 1.04 -18.19 21.72
C ASP A 496 -0.20 -17.52 21.09
N ILE A 497 -1.38 -18.15 21.18
CA ILE A 497 -2.66 -17.59 20.69
C ILE A 497 -3.06 -16.29 21.40
N LYS A 498 -2.79 -16.15 22.71
CA LYS A 498 -3.18 -14.94 23.47
C LYS A 498 -2.51 -13.67 22.93
N GLN A 499 -1.38 -13.80 22.26
CA GLN A 499 -0.60 -12.68 21.72
C GLN A 499 -0.98 -12.32 20.28
N GLU A 500 -1.78 -13.17 19.61
CA GLU A 500 -1.99 -13.09 18.16
C GLU A 500 -3.48 -12.88 17.79
N PRO A 501 -3.90 -11.67 17.39
CA PRO A 501 -5.25 -11.44 16.90
C PRO A 501 -5.45 -12.16 15.57
N GLY A 502 -6.60 -12.84 15.39
CA GLY A 502 -6.88 -13.57 14.14
C GLY A 502 -6.03 -14.82 13.94
N PHE A 503 -5.50 -15.42 15.01
CA PHE A 503 -4.59 -16.58 15.02
C PHE A 503 -5.04 -17.84 14.24
N LEU A 504 -6.32 -18.00 13.93
CA LEU A 504 -6.87 -19.29 13.47
C LEU A 504 -6.19 -19.84 12.19
N PRO A 505 -5.91 -19.04 11.14
CA PRO A 505 -5.20 -19.54 9.96
C PRO A 505 -3.76 -19.96 10.26
N LEU A 506 -3.07 -19.24 11.16
CA LEU A 506 -1.71 -19.59 11.58
C LEU A 506 -1.71 -20.87 12.43
N LEU A 507 -2.71 -21.02 13.30
CA LEU A 507 -2.92 -22.22 14.09
C LEU A 507 -3.15 -23.44 13.18
N GLU A 508 -4.11 -23.37 12.25
CA GLU A 508 -4.38 -24.46 11.30
C GLU A 508 -3.14 -24.79 10.47
N PHE A 509 -2.39 -23.78 10.04
CA PHE A 509 -1.14 -23.99 9.31
C PHE A 509 -0.10 -24.71 10.16
N ALA A 510 0.14 -24.24 11.39
CA ALA A 510 1.08 -24.87 12.32
C ALA A 510 0.66 -26.31 12.66
N LEU A 511 -0.64 -26.57 12.89
CA LEU A 511 -1.17 -27.91 13.13
C LEU A 511 -0.99 -28.84 11.93
N THR A 512 -1.13 -28.32 10.70
CA THR A 512 -0.85 -29.07 9.47
C THR A 512 0.62 -29.45 9.37
N GLN A 513 1.54 -28.53 9.66
CA GLN A 513 2.98 -28.80 9.68
C GLN A 513 3.37 -29.78 10.80
N LEU A 514 2.75 -29.63 11.98
CA LEU A 514 2.92 -30.54 13.11
C LEU A 514 2.46 -31.95 12.78
N TRP A 515 1.36 -32.11 12.04
CA TRP A 515 0.87 -33.42 11.62
C TRP A 515 1.90 -34.16 10.75
N GLN A 516 2.63 -33.44 9.88
CA GLN A 516 3.69 -34.02 9.06
C GLN A 516 4.92 -34.45 9.89
N ARG A 517 5.13 -33.83 11.06
CA ARG A 517 6.25 -34.11 11.98
C ARG A 517 5.84 -34.86 13.25
N ARG A 518 4.65 -35.46 13.26
CA ARG A 518 4.14 -36.21 14.42
C ARG A 518 5.03 -37.41 14.74
N ASP A 519 5.11 -37.78 16.01
CA ASP A 519 5.78 -38.99 16.46
C ASP A 519 4.88 -40.19 16.15
N GLU A 520 5.17 -40.87 15.04
CA GLU A 520 4.41 -42.06 14.61
C GLU A 520 4.62 -43.26 15.54
N ALA A 521 5.74 -43.33 16.27
CA ALA A 521 6.01 -44.44 17.19
C ALA A 521 5.21 -44.30 18.49
N LYS A 522 5.01 -43.07 18.96
CA LYS A 522 4.24 -42.78 20.19
C LYS A 522 2.80 -42.34 19.94
N TYR A 523 2.39 -42.19 18.68
CA TYR A 523 1.09 -41.64 18.29
C TYR A 523 0.81 -40.28 18.92
N GLN A 524 1.83 -39.40 18.90
CA GLN A 524 1.76 -38.11 19.59
C GLN A 524 2.19 -36.94 18.70
N VAL A 525 1.58 -35.78 18.92
CA VAL A 525 2.06 -34.49 18.42
C VAL A 525 2.71 -33.75 19.58
N THR A 526 3.99 -33.40 19.46
CA THR A 526 4.85 -33.01 20.59
C THR A 526 5.27 -31.53 20.56
N LEU A 527 5.67 -31.01 21.72
CA LEU A 527 6.21 -29.66 21.86
C LEU A 527 7.51 -29.47 21.06
N ASP A 528 8.35 -30.51 20.99
CA ASP A 528 9.63 -30.44 20.26
C ASP A 528 9.40 -30.23 18.75
N ALA A 529 8.44 -30.94 18.16
CA ALA A 529 8.04 -30.73 16.78
C ALA A 529 7.52 -29.30 16.54
N TYR A 530 6.78 -28.75 17.50
CA TYR A 530 6.25 -27.39 17.43
C TYR A 530 7.36 -26.32 17.49
N GLN A 531 8.36 -26.52 18.34
CA GLN A 531 9.53 -25.64 18.38
C GLN A 531 10.34 -25.73 17.09
N ALA A 532 10.49 -26.93 16.51
CA ALA A 532 11.24 -27.16 15.29
C ALA A 532 10.62 -26.54 14.03
N ILE A 533 9.31 -26.24 14.04
CA ILE A 533 8.64 -25.47 12.97
C ILE A 533 8.62 -23.97 13.24
N GLY A 534 9.30 -23.48 14.29
CA GLY A 534 9.31 -22.05 14.63
C GLY A 534 8.06 -21.57 15.39
N ARG A 535 7.31 -22.49 16.01
CA ARG A 535 6.02 -22.23 16.68
C ARG A 535 4.97 -21.68 15.70
N MET A 536 3.82 -21.22 16.21
CA MET A 536 2.70 -20.73 15.41
C MET A 536 3.06 -19.51 14.54
N GLU A 537 3.81 -18.56 15.10
CA GLU A 537 4.20 -17.34 14.37
C GLU A 537 5.22 -17.62 13.26
N GLY A 538 6.24 -18.45 13.54
CA GLY A 538 7.33 -18.73 12.60
C GLY A 538 7.00 -19.78 11.53
N ALA A 539 6.04 -20.68 11.77
CA ALA A 539 5.75 -21.80 10.88
C ALA A 539 5.44 -21.36 9.45
N LEU A 540 4.57 -20.35 9.29
CA LEU A 540 4.19 -19.86 7.97
C LEU A 540 5.37 -19.18 7.25
N ASN A 541 6.14 -18.36 7.98
CA ASN A 541 7.31 -17.68 7.44
C ASN A 541 8.37 -18.66 6.97
N CYS A 542 8.76 -19.62 7.82
CA CYS A 542 9.74 -20.65 7.50
C CYS A 542 9.33 -21.49 6.29
N HIS A 543 8.04 -21.87 6.19
CA HIS A 543 7.54 -22.62 5.04
C HIS A 543 7.54 -21.78 3.77
N ALA A 544 7.02 -20.55 3.81
CA ALA A 544 6.97 -19.67 2.66
C ALA A 544 8.38 -19.35 2.12
N ASP A 545 9.32 -19.10 3.03
CA ASP A 545 10.73 -18.87 2.68
C ASP A 545 11.37 -20.13 2.09
N LYS A 546 11.08 -21.32 2.63
CA LYS A 546 11.55 -22.60 2.04
C LYS A 546 11.02 -22.83 0.63
N VAL A 547 9.74 -22.58 0.37
CA VAL A 547 9.11 -22.70 -0.96
C VAL A 547 9.69 -21.66 -1.96
N TYR A 548 10.02 -20.47 -1.46
CA TYR A 548 10.65 -19.40 -2.23
C TYR A 548 12.12 -19.70 -2.55
N GLN A 549 12.86 -20.32 -1.64
CA GLN A 549 14.28 -20.62 -1.84
C GLN A 549 14.52 -21.89 -2.65
N TYR A 550 13.67 -22.92 -2.53
CA TYR A 550 13.96 -24.25 -3.05
C TYR A 550 12.84 -24.84 -3.91
N ARG A 551 13.22 -25.57 -4.97
CA ARG A 551 12.29 -26.35 -5.81
C ARG A 551 11.87 -27.65 -5.13
N ASP A 552 12.75 -28.24 -4.34
CA ASP A 552 12.56 -29.49 -3.57
C ASP A 552 12.20 -29.20 -2.11
N TYR A 553 11.41 -28.14 -1.86
CA TYR A 553 11.02 -27.69 -0.51
C TYR A 553 10.31 -28.75 0.35
N GLU A 554 9.76 -29.80 -0.26
CA GLU A 554 9.11 -30.92 0.43
C GLU A 554 10.12 -31.79 1.19
N GLU A 555 11.38 -31.83 0.74
CA GLU A 555 12.44 -32.59 1.41
C GLU A 555 12.83 -31.94 2.73
N GLU A 556 13.18 -32.73 3.75
CA GLU A 556 13.57 -32.20 5.06
C GLU A 556 14.78 -31.25 4.96
N LYS A 557 15.72 -31.58 4.07
CA LYS A 557 16.92 -30.78 3.75
C LYS A 557 16.96 -30.50 2.25
N PRO A 558 16.31 -29.44 1.77
CA PRO A 558 16.26 -29.12 0.34
C PRO A 558 17.65 -28.69 -0.16
N VAL A 559 17.98 -29.04 -1.41
CA VAL A 559 19.28 -28.72 -2.02
C VAL A 559 19.15 -28.06 -3.39
N LYS A 560 17.97 -28.08 -4.02
CA LYS A 560 17.74 -27.51 -5.35
C LYS A 560 17.24 -26.07 -5.24
N GLU A 561 18.16 -25.13 -5.07
CA GLU A 561 17.84 -23.70 -5.02
C GLU A 561 17.15 -23.21 -6.30
N ARG A 562 16.19 -22.30 -6.14
CA ARG A 562 15.56 -21.56 -7.24
C ARG A 562 16.54 -20.53 -7.81
N THR A 563 16.47 -20.36 -9.11
CA THR A 563 17.26 -19.33 -9.82
C THR A 563 16.76 -17.93 -9.47
N GLU A 564 17.63 -16.91 -9.65
CA GLU A 564 17.24 -15.51 -9.40
C GLU A 564 16.08 -15.05 -10.31
N ALA A 565 16.00 -15.57 -11.54
CA ALA A 565 14.87 -15.30 -12.43
C ALA A 565 13.55 -15.86 -11.87
N GLU A 566 13.55 -17.07 -11.29
CA GLU A 566 12.36 -17.61 -10.61
C GLU A 566 11.98 -16.76 -9.40
N LYS A 567 12.94 -16.39 -8.56
CA LYS A 567 12.70 -15.57 -7.37
C LYS A 567 12.11 -14.20 -7.73
N ALA A 568 12.64 -13.55 -8.76
CA ALA A 568 12.11 -12.29 -9.28
C ALA A 568 10.65 -12.42 -9.77
N LEU A 569 10.34 -13.50 -10.51
CA LEU A 569 8.97 -13.77 -10.95
C LEU A 569 8.03 -14.06 -9.78
N ILE A 570 8.48 -14.80 -8.75
CA ILE A 570 7.71 -15.02 -7.52
C ILE A 570 7.39 -13.67 -6.86
N LYS A 571 8.40 -12.80 -6.64
CA LYS A 571 8.20 -11.45 -6.09
C LYS A 571 7.13 -10.68 -6.89
N ARG A 572 7.22 -10.70 -8.22
CA ARG A 572 6.27 -10.01 -9.11
C ARG A 572 4.86 -10.60 -9.05
N ILE A 573 4.70 -11.93 -8.99
CA ILE A 573 3.39 -12.58 -8.81
C ILE A 573 2.74 -12.08 -7.52
N PHE A 574 3.45 -12.19 -6.39
CA PHE A 574 2.88 -11.85 -5.09
C PHE A 574 2.50 -10.37 -5.01
N LEU A 575 3.33 -9.45 -5.49
CA LEU A 575 3.01 -8.01 -5.49
C LEU A 575 1.77 -7.68 -6.34
N ASN A 576 1.52 -8.42 -7.42
CA ASN A 576 0.34 -8.25 -8.28
C ASN A 576 -0.94 -8.89 -7.70
N LEU A 577 -0.80 -9.72 -6.66
CA LEU A 577 -1.91 -10.28 -5.86
C LEU A 577 -2.21 -9.45 -4.61
N LEU A 578 -1.65 -8.23 -4.50
CA LEU A 578 -1.94 -7.28 -3.44
C LEU A 578 -2.74 -6.09 -3.97
N GLN A 579 -3.54 -5.48 -3.11
CA GLN A 579 -4.25 -4.23 -3.34
C GLN A 579 -3.98 -3.25 -2.21
N ILE A 580 -3.70 -2.00 -2.59
CA ILE A 580 -3.54 -0.89 -1.66
C ILE A 580 -4.92 -0.32 -1.35
N VAL A 581 -5.31 -0.40 -0.09
CA VAL A 581 -6.50 0.27 0.46
C VAL A 581 -6.04 1.55 1.17
N ASP A 582 -6.64 2.69 0.84
CA ASP A 582 -6.18 4.00 1.28
C ASP A 582 -6.27 4.11 2.81
N GLY A 583 -5.14 4.33 3.48
CA GLY A 583 -5.08 4.43 4.95
C GLY A 583 -5.11 3.09 5.72
N GLU A 584 -5.22 1.95 5.02
CA GLU A 584 -5.30 0.62 5.64
C GLU A 584 -4.13 -0.30 5.22
N LYS A 585 -4.12 -1.53 5.76
CA LYS A 585 -3.17 -2.60 5.41
C LYS A 585 -3.46 -3.11 3.99
N ASP A 586 -2.41 -3.48 3.25
CA ASP A 586 -2.55 -4.16 1.95
C ASP A 586 -3.43 -5.42 2.11
N THR A 587 -4.45 -5.57 1.26
CA THR A 587 -5.30 -6.76 1.22
C THR A 587 -4.94 -7.62 0.02
N ARG A 588 -5.32 -8.90 0.04
CA ARG A 588 -5.14 -9.74 -1.15
C ARG A 588 -6.10 -9.35 -2.26
N LYS A 589 -5.69 -9.55 -3.50
CA LYS A 589 -6.49 -9.33 -4.70
C LYS A 589 -6.33 -10.52 -5.64
N ARG A 590 -7.46 -11.16 -5.95
CA ARG A 590 -7.54 -12.19 -6.99
C ARG A 590 -7.26 -11.59 -8.37
N GLN A 591 -6.50 -12.31 -9.20
CA GLN A 591 -6.16 -11.91 -10.56
C GLN A 591 -6.53 -13.01 -11.58
N PRO A 592 -6.86 -12.65 -12.83
CA PRO A 592 -6.96 -13.64 -13.91
C PRO A 592 -5.61 -14.33 -14.14
N LYS A 593 -5.62 -15.64 -14.37
CA LYS A 593 -4.40 -16.42 -14.67
C LYS A 593 -3.72 -15.92 -15.94
N ALA A 594 -4.49 -15.46 -16.93
CA ALA A 594 -3.98 -14.84 -18.15
C ALA A 594 -3.17 -13.55 -17.87
N PHE A 595 -3.62 -12.73 -16.92
CA PHE A 595 -2.89 -11.53 -16.50
C PHE A 595 -1.55 -11.89 -15.87
N ILE A 596 -1.51 -12.87 -14.95
CA ILE A 596 -0.24 -13.31 -14.35
C ILE A 596 0.71 -13.88 -15.41
N LEU A 597 0.21 -14.65 -16.38
CA LEU A 597 1.03 -15.14 -17.49
C LEU A 597 1.58 -14.02 -18.39
N SER A 598 0.84 -12.92 -18.53
CA SER A 598 1.28 -11.75 -19.31
C SER A 598 2.46 -10.99 -18.67
N LEU A 599 2.76 -11.24 -17.38
CA LEU A 599 3.89 -10.61 -16.69
C LEU A 599 5.23 -10.93 -17.35
N ALA A 600 5.38 -12.12 -17.96
CA ALA A 600 6.59 -12.51 -18.69
C ALA A 600 6.81 -11.74 -20.02
N ARG A 601 5.89 -10.84 -20.41
CA ARG A 601 5.98 -10.07 -21.67
C ARG A 601 6.27 -11.02 -22.85
N ASP A 602 7.17 -10.64 -23.75
CA ASP A 602 7.59 -11.45 -24.91
C ASP A 602 8.72 -12.46 -24.60
N ASN A 603 9.11 -12.63 -23.33
CA ASN A 603 10.18 -13.55 -22.93
C ASN A 603 9.65 -14.99 -22.81
N GLN A 604 9.93 -15.82 -23.82
CA GLN A 604 9.51 -17.23 -23.84
C GLN A 604 10.03 -18.05 -22.65
N ALA A 605 11.23 -17.74 -22.12
CA ALA A 605 11.79 -18.46 -20.99
C ALA A 605 11.03 -18.16 -19.69
N GLU A 606 10.71 -16.89 -19.44
CA GLU A 606 9.90 -16.48 -18.28
C GLU A 606 8.47 -17.01 -18.37
N GLN A 607 7.86 -17.03 -19.55
CA GLN A 607 6.52 -17.62 -19.74
C GLN A 607 6.48 -19.10 -19.37
N LYS A 608 7.56 -19.85 -19.64
CA LYS A 608 7.66 -21.25 -19.24
C LYS A 608 7.76 -21.37 -17.71
N ILE A 609 8.62 -20.58 -17.08
CA ILE A 609 8.79 -20.57 -15.61
C ILE A 609 7.49 -20.20 -14.90
N LEU A 610 6.79 -19.16 -15.37
CA LEU A 610 5.51 -18.75 -14.78
C LEU A 610 4.49 -19.87 -14.80
N ARG A 611 4.36 -20.61 -15.92
CA ARG A 611 3.45 -21.76 -16.01
C ARG A 611 3.80 -22.82 -14.97
N GLU A 612 5.08 -23.20 -14.86
CA GLU A 612 5.56 -24.18 -13.87
C GLU A 612 5.31 -23.71 -12.41
N LEU A 613 5.42 -22.40 -12.14
CA LEU A 613 5.19 -21.83 -10.79
C LEU A 613 3.71 -21.85 -10.36
N ILE A 614 2.76 -21.70 -11.30
CA ILE A 614 1.33 -21.52 -11.04
C ILE A 614 0.45 -22.72 -11.46
N GLU A 615 1.06 -23.83 -11.85
CA GLU A 615 0.36 -25.08 -12.13
C GLU A 615 -0.08 -25.77 -10.84
N ASP A 616 -1.29 -26.37 -10.86
CA ASP A 616 -1.98 -26.86 -9.65
C ASP A 616 -1.20 -27.95 -8.90
N ASN A 617 -0.34 -28.69 -9.61
CA ASN A 617 0.47 -29.78 -9.06
C ASN A 617 1.95 -29.43 -8.86
N GLN A 618 2.35 -28.16 -9.02
CA GLN A 618 3.75 -27.74 -8.92
C GLN A 618 3.90 -26.39 -8.20
N GLY A 619 5.15 -26.02 -7.94
CA GLY A 619 5.53 -24.67 -7.54
C GLY A 619 4.81 -24.13 -6.30
N LEU A 620 4.15 -22.99 -6.48
CA LEU A 620 3.56 -22.18 -5.40
C LEU A 620 2.17 -22.67 -4.98
N VAL A 621 1.43 -23.33 -5.89
CA VAL A 621 0.11 -23.90 -5.59
C VAL A 621 0.25 -25.17 -4.77
N LYS A 622 1.14 -26.08 -5.19
CA LYS A 622 1.50 -27.26 -4.39
C LYS A 622 2.08 -26.86 -3.02
N GLY A 623 2.89 -25.79 -3.00
CA GLY A 623 3.44 -25.21 -1.78
C GLY A 623 2.41 -24.52 -0.89
N ARG A 624 1.13 -24.48 -1.28
CA ARG A 624 0.01 -23.84 -0.57
C ARG A 624 0.22 -22.36 -0.28
N LEU A 625 1.02 -21.67 -1.09
CA LEU A 625 1.13 -20.21 -1.00
C LEU A 625 0.13 -19.50 -1.91
N LEU A 626 -0.23 -20.14 -3.03
CA LEU A 626 -1.25 -19.69 -3.97
C LEU A 626 -2.40 -20.68 -4.05
N VAL A 627 -3.57 -20.18 -4.42
CA VAL A 627 -4.73 -20.98 -4.78
C VAL A 627 -5.20 -20.59 -6.18
N THR A 628 -5.59 -21.59 -6.95
CA THR A 628 -6.12 -21.44 -8.29
C THR A 628 -7.55 -21.94 -8.33
N GLY A 629 -8.33 -21.43 -9.27
CA GLY A 629 -9.66 -21.95 -9.55
C GLY A 629 -9.97 -21.94 -11.03
N LYS A 630 -10.80 -22.91 -11.42
CA LYS A 630 -11.32 -23.07 -12.77
C LYS A 630 -12.71 -23.67 -12.64
N SER A 631 -13.76 -22.93 -12.99
CA SER A 631 -15.06 -23.58 -13.24
C SER A 631 -15.09 -24.15 -14.66
N GLU A 632 -15.72 -25.31 -14.84
CA GLU A 632 -15.91 -25.96 -16.15
C GLU A 632 -16.68 -25.08 -17.15
N ARG A 633 -17.35 -24.02 -16.67
CA ARG A 633 -18.07 -23.01 -17.45
C ARG A 633 -17.50 -21.58 -17.31
N GLU A 634 -16.37 -21.40 -16.63
CA GLU A 634 -15.66 -20.11 -16.59
C GLU A 634 -14.77 -19.96 -17.83
N GLU A 635 -14.87 -18.83 -18.54
CA GLU A 635 -13.97 -18.50 -19.66
C GLU A 635 -12.52 -18.26 -19.19
N GLU A 636 -12.30 -17.87 -17.92
CA GLU A 636 -10.98 -17.49 -17.42
C GLU A 636 -10.66 -18.10 -16.05
N ALA A 637 -9.58 -18.90 -16.00
CA ALA A 637 -8.99 -19.38 -14.75
C ALA A 637 -8.43 -18.20 -13.93
N TRP A 638 -8.44 -18.31 -12.61
CA TRP A 638 -7.96 -17.26 -11.71
C TRP A 638 -6.92 -17.79 -10.72
N ILE A 639 -6.19 -16.85 -10.10
CA ILE A 639 -5.17 -17.11 -9.09
C ILE A 639 -5.24 -16.07 -7.97
N ASP A 640 -5.00 -16.50 -6.74
CA ASP A 640 -5.05 -15.69 -5.53
C ASP A 640 -4.02 -16.19 -4.50
N LEU A 641 -3.74 -15.37 -3.49
CA LEU A 641 -2.99 -15.82 -2.31
C LEU A 641 -3.82 -16.88 -1.57
N ALA A 642 -3.16 -17.93 -1.09
CA ALA A 642 -3.84 -18.97 -0.29
C ALA A 642 -4.53 -18.34 0.94
N HIS A 643 -3.87 -17.38 1.60
CA HIS A 643 -4.47 -16.60 2.68
C HIS A 643 -3.79 -15.24 2.83
N GLU A 644 -4.52 -14.26 3.39
CA GLU A 644 -3.98 -12.94 3.77
C GLU A 644 -2.89 -12.99 4.85
N ALA A 645 -2.77 -14.11 5.59
CA ALA A 645 -1.78 -14.25 6.65
C ALA A 645 -0.35 -14.18 6.08
N LEU A 646 -0.18 -14.56 4.80
CA LEU A 646 1.09 -14.42 4.07
C LEU A 646 1.52 -12.95 3.97
N ILE A 647 0.56 -12.02 3.83
CA ILE A 647 0.85 -10.60 3.69
C ILE A 647 1.51 -10.06 4.96
N GLU A 648 1.07 -10.50 6.13
CA GLU A 648 1.55 -9.98 7.42
C GLU A 648 2.70 -10.78 8.01
N LYS A 649 2.76 -12.09 7.78
CA LYS A 649 3.67 -13.00 8.48
C LYS A 649 4.80 -13.55 7.61
N TRP A 650 4.83 -13.27 6.32
CA TRP A 650 5.97 -13.61 5.48
C TRP A 650 6.90 -12.40 5.33
N ASP A 651 8.11 -12.50 5.90
CA ASP A 651 9.06 -11.38 5.98
C ASP A 651 9.46 -10.84 4.61
N ASN A 652 9.69 -11.74 3.63
CA ASN A 652 10.01 -11.33 2.27
C ASN A 652 8.87 -10.52 1.64
N LEU A 653 7.61 -10.94 1.80
CA LEU A 653 6.47 -10.20 1.27
C LEU A 653 6.26 -8.85 1.97
N ASN A 654 6.49 -8.80 3.28
CA ASN A 654 6.52 -7.56 4.07
C ASN A 654 7.60 -6.58 3.57
N LEU A 655 8.79 -7.08 3.25
CA LEU A 655 9.87 -6.27 2.69
C LEU A 655 9.48 -5.75 1.30
N TRP A 656 9.08 -6.65 0.40
CA TRP A 656 8.75 -6.32 -0.99
C TRP A 656 7.61 -5.31 -1.08
N ARG A 657 6.55 -5.47 -0.28
CA ARG A 657 5.41 -4.54 -0.29
C ARG A 657 5.82 -3.14 0.17
N THR A 658 6.78 -3.05 1.09
CA THR A 658 7.25 -1.79 1.68
C THR A 658 8.16 -1.06 0.70
N GLU A 659 9.15 -1.75 0.13
CA GLU A 659 10.07 -1.19 -0.87
C GLU A 659 9.36 -0.66 -2.12
N THR A 660 8.30 -1.36 -2.56
CA THR A 660 7.58 -1.04 -3.80
C THR A 660 6.34 -0.18 -3.57
N ARG A 661 6.04 0.23 -2.33
CA ARG A 661 4.79 0.95 -2.01
C ARG A 661 4.65 2.24 -2.81
N LYS A 662 5.70 3.06 -2.86
CA LYS A 662 5.73 4.32 -3.62
C LYS A 662 5.41 4.09 -5.11
N GLY A 663 6.04 3.10 -5.73
CA GLY A 663 5.79 2.73 -7.13
C GLY A 663 4.37 2.24 -7.36
N ARG A 664 3.84 1.37 -6.48
CA ARG A 664 2.48 0.83 -6.57
C ARG A 664 1.39 1.89 -6.36
N GLU A 665 1.58 2.82 -5.43
CA GLU A 665 0.67 3.96 -5.20
C GLU A 665 0.60 4.87 -6.43
N LEU A 666 1.77 5.19 -7.00
CA LEU A 666 1.84 5.97 -8.23
C LEU A 666 1.20 5.23 -9.42
N ALA A 667 1.48 3.93 -9.59
CA ALA A 667 0.87 3.12 -10.64
C ALA A 667 -0.67 3.13 -10.55
N LYS A 668 -1.23 2.97 -9.33
CA LYS A 668 -2.67 3.08 -9.07
C LYS A 668 -3.21 4.47 -9.46
N GLN A 669 -2.48 5.54 -9.14
CA GLN A 669 -2.87 6.90 -9.50
C GLN A 669 -2.83 7.14 -11.02
N VAL A 670 -1.81 6.63 -11.72
CA VAL A 670 -1.72 6.73 -13.18
C VAL A 670 -2.83 5.93 -13.85
N ASP A 671 -3.13 4.71 -13.38
CA ASP A 671 -4.25 3.91 -13.87
C ASP A 671 -5.59 4.67 -13.74
N LYS A 672 -5.82 5.29 -12.59
CA LYS A 672 -7.03 6.10 -12.32
C LYS A 672 -7.12 7.33 -13.24
N ASP A 673 -6.03 8.06 -13.39
CA ASP A 673 -6.01 9.28 -14.23
C ASP A 673 -6.12 8.92 -15.73
N ALA A 674 -5.57 7.78 -16.13
CA ALA A 674 -5.71 7.24 -17.49
C ALA A 674 -7.16 6.84 -17.81
N GLU A 675 -7.88 6.27 -16.85
CA GLU A 675 -9.32 6.01 -16.97
C GLU A 675 -10.11 7.31 -17.09
N SER A 676 -9.82 8.30 -16.25
CA SER A 676 -10.45 9.63 -16.36
C SER A 676 -10.16 10.27 -17.73
N TRP A 677 -8.95 10.15 -18.25
CA TRP A 677 -8.59 10.62 -19.58
C TRP A 677 -9.41 9.90 -20.68
N GLN A 678 -9.58 8.59 -20.57
CA GLN A 678 -10.41 7.82 -21.51
C GLN A 678 -11.90 8.21 -21.44
N GLU A 679 -12.47 8.39 -20.23
CA GLU A 679 -13.85 8.84 -20.05
C GLU A 679 -14.09 10.23 -20.67
N ASN A 680 -13.06 11.09 -20.69
CA ASN A 680 -13.12 12.43 -21.24
C ASN A 680 -12.60 12.51 -22.69
N ASN A 681 -12.87 11.48 -23.49
CA ASN A 681 -12.53 11.39 -24.92
C ASN A 681 -11.05 11.64 -25.23
N LYS A 682 -10.15 11.20 -24.34
CA LYS A 682 -8.70 11.36 -24.49
C LYS A 682 -8.26 12.82 -24.66
N SER A 683 -8.95 13.76 -23.99
CA SER A 683 -8.65 15.19 -24.04
C SER A 683 -7.27 15.55 -23.48
N GLN A 684 -6.57 16.47 -24.16
CA GLN A 684 -5.23 16.94 -23.77
C GLN A 684 -5.18 17.59 -22.38
N TYR A 685 -6.30 18.13 -21.88
CA TYR A 685 -6.37 18.82 -20.58
C TYR A 685 -6.24 17.89 -19.37
N TYR A 686 -6.34 16.57 -19.58
CA TYR A 686 -6.18 15.56 -18.52
C TYR A 686 -4.78 14.95 -18.50
N LEU A 687 -3.96 15.23 -19.50
CA LEU A 687 -2.60 14.71 -19.61
C LEU A 687 -1.72 15.32 -18.53
N TRP A 688 -0.77 14.54 -18.01
CA TRP A 688 0.21 15.06 -17.06
C TRP A 688 1.29 15.85 -17.81
N SER A 689 1.93 16.80 -17.12
CA SER A 689 3.01 17.62 -17.66
C SER A 689 3.94 18.09 -16.54
N GLY A 690 5.15 18.53 -16.90
CA GLY A 690 6.14 19.06 -15.97
C GLY A 690 6.63 18.02 -14.97
N ASP A 691 6.95 18.48 -13.76
CA ASP A 691 7.54 17.64 -12.70
C ASP A 691 6.67 16.42 -12.37
N LYS A 692 5.34 16.56 -12.45
CA LYS A 692 4.40 15.45 -12.21
C LYS A 692 4.62 14.31 -13.20
N LEU A 693 4.81 14.61 -14.49
CA LEU A 693 5.05 13.58 -15.52
C LEU A 693 6.46 12.99 -15.38
N ALA A 694 7.46 13.83 -15.17
CA ALA A 694 8.85 13.41 -15.01
C ALA A 694 9.05 12.48 -13.80
N ASP A 695 8.49 12.84 -12.64
CA ASP A 695 8.53 12.00 -11.44
C ASP A 695 7.78 10.68 -11.66
N ALA A 696 6.67 10.72 -12.40
CA ALA A 696 5.89 9.54 -12.69
C ALA A 696 6.65 8.53 -13.55
N GLU A 697 7.26 9.00 -14.65
CA GLU A 697 8.06 8.20 -15.55
C GLU A 697 9.27 7.62 -14.81
N LYS A 698 10.00 8.44 -14.05
CA LYS A 698 11.18 8.01 -13.29
C LYS A 698 10.84 6.90 -12.30
N VAL A 699 9.83 7.10 -11.47
CA VAL A 699 9.45 6.13 -10.43
C VAL A 699 8.91 4.85 -11.07
N LEU A 700 8.08 4.94 -12.11
CA LEU A 700 7.58 3.73 -12.79
C LEU A 700 8.69 2.97 -13.53
N GLN A 701 9.70 3.66 -14.05
CA GLN A 701 10.89 3.04 -14.64
C GLN A 701 11.76 2.36 -13.58
N GLU A 702 11.97 3.00 -12.42
CA GLU A 702 12.69 2.42 -11.27
C GLU A 702 12.06 1.10 -10.79
N TYR A 703 10.73 1.03 -10.81
CA TYR A 703 9.98 -0.14 -10.35
C TYR A 703 9.44 -1.05 -11.48
N GLN A 704 9.87 -0.87 -12.73
CA GLN A 704 9.28 -1.54 -13.91
C GLN A 704 9.30 -3.08 -13.88
N ASP A 705 10.18 -3.67 -13.07
CA ASP A 705 10.33 -5.13 -12.92
C ASP A 705 9.42 -5.70 -11.83
N THR A 706 8.82 -4.86 -11.00
CA THR A 706 8.02 -5.27 -9.82
C THR A 706 6.62 -4.68 -9.80
N VAL A 707 6.40 -3.55 -10.47
CA VAL A 707 5.12 -2.82 -10.51
C VAL A 707 4.61 -2.79 -11.95
N GLU A 708 3.37 -3.23 -12.13
CA GLU A 708 2.68 -3.15 -13.42
C GLU A 708 1.62 -2.05 -13.43
N THR A 709 1.45 -1.43 -14.60
CA THR A 709 0.36 -0.51 -14.93
C THR A 709 -0.48 -1.09 -16.06
N LYS A 710 -1.76 -0.70 -16.12
CA LYS A 710 -2.65 -1.10 -17.22
C LYS A 710 -2.12 -0.59 -18.56
N GLN A 711 -2.51 -1.26 -19.65
CA GLN A 711 -2.15 -0.81 -20.99
C GLN A 711 -2.62 0.63 -21.28
N LEU A 712 -3.80 1.01 -20.76
CA LEU A 712 -4.33 2.37 -20.87
C LEU A 712 -3.44 3.42 -20.17
N ALA A 713 -2.86 3.07 -19.00
CA ALA A 713 -1.92 3.94 -18.31
C ALA A 713 -0.63 4.17 -19.12
N LYS A 714 -0.14 3.13 -19.80
CA LYS A 714 1.01 3.26 -20.71
C LYS A 714 0.68 4.19 -21.89
N GLU A 715 -0.52 4.05 -22.49
CA GLU A 715 -1.00 4.97 -23.53
C GLU A 715 -1.16 6.40 -23.01
N PHE A 716 -1.65 6.58 -21.79
CA PHE A 716 -1.88 7.88 -21.15
C PHE A 716 -0.56 8.61 -20.90
N LEU A 717 0.44 7.93 -20.33
CA LEU A 717 1.77 8.50 -20.17
C LEU A 717 2.36 8.83 -21.54
N GLN A 718 2.20 7.96 -22.54
CA GLN A 718 2.66 8.23 -23.91
C GLN A 718 2.05 9.48 -24.52
N ALA A 719 0.74 9.63 -24.38
CA ALA A 719 0.05 10.83 -24.84
C ALA A 719 0.52 12.07 -24.06
N SER A 720 0.78 11.94 -22.76
CA SER A 720 1.26 13.02 -21.90
C SER A 720 2.64 13.53 -22.36
N SER A 721 3.61 12.63 -22.56
CA SER A 721 4.95 13.03 -23.02
C SER A 721 4.92 13.56 -24.46
N GLN A 722 4.05 13.02 -25.32
CA GLN A 722 3.87 13.54 -26.69
C GLN A 722 3.26 14.95 -26.70
N GLU A 723 2.27 15.21 -25.85
CA GLU A 723 1.64 16.53 -25.77
C GLU A 723 2.59 17.54 -25.12
N GLU A 724 3.36 17.15 -24.10
CA GLU A 724 4.40 17.99 -23.53
C GLU A 724 5.41 18.39 -24.61
N LEU A 725 5.89 17.43 -25.41
CA LEU A 725 6.77 17.69 -26.55
C LEU A 725 6.13 18.63 -27.58
N ARG A 726 4.87 18.40 -27.98
CA ARG A 726 4.16 19.28 -28.92
C ARG A 726 3.91 20.68 -28.37
N SER A 727 3.65 20.80 -27.07
CA SER A 727 3.51 22.09 -26.40
C SER A 727 4.82 22.86 -26.41
N TYR A 728 5.94 22.15 -26.26
CA TYR A 728 7.28 22.70 -26.33
C TYR A 728 7.61 23.16 -27.75
N MET A 729 7.40 22.31 -28.76
CA MET A 729 7.62 22.65 -30.18
C MET A 729 6.75 23.80 -30.70
N ARG A 730 5.60 24.08 -30.07
CA ARG A 730 4.74 25.22 -30.41
C ARG A 730 5.26 26.55 -29.87
N ARG A 731 6.30 26.55 -29.03
CA ARG A 731 6.83 27.81 -28.49
C ARG A 731 7.58 28.59 -29.58
N PRO A 732 7.31 29.90 -29.72
CA PRO A 732 7.85 30.72 -30.82
C PRO A 732 9.38 30.94 -30.76
N ASP A 733 10.00 30.57 -29.64
CA ASP A 733 11.43 30.67 -29.38
C ASP A 733 12.24 29.45 -29.84
N ILE A 734 11.59 28.32 -30.16
CA ILE A 734 12.26 27.12 -30.67
C ILE A 734 12.46 27.23 -32.18
N ASP A 735 13.69 26.91 -32.65
CA ASP A 735 14.01 26.95 -34.08
C ASP A 735 13.58 25.66 -34.81
N ASP A 736 13.41 25.74 -36.13
CA ASP A 736 12.98 24.60 -36.95
C ASP A 736 14.00 23.44 -36.93
N LEU A 737 15.27 23.72 -36.61
CA LEU A 737 16.34 22.72 -36.53
C LEU A 737 16.20 21.87 -35.25
N ASP A 738 15.83 22.50 -34.13
CA ASP A 738 15.44 21.86 -32.86
C ASP A 738 14.17 21.02 -33.06
N CYS A 739 13.17 21.58 -33.72
CA CYS A 739 11.92 20.86 -34.03
C CYS A 739 12.19 19.63 -34.91
N GLN A 740 13.02 19.74 -35.96
CA GLN A 740 13.38 18.61 -36.82
C GLN A 740 14.21 17.54 -36.09
N ALA A 741 15.13 17.94 -35.21
CA ALA A 741 15.90 17.02 -34.38
C ALA A 741 14.99 16.25 -33.41
N LEU A 742 14.06 16.95 -32.75
CA LEU A 742 13.06 16.39 -31.85
C LEU A 742 12.07 15.48 -32.59
N GLU A 743 11.57 15.88 -33.75
CA GLU A 743 10.61 15.10 -34.55
C GLU A 743 11.21 13.81 -35.08
N LYS A 744 12.44 13.87 -35.63
CA LYS A 744 13.13 12.70 -36.17
C LYS A 744 13.35 11.64 -35.09
N GLU A 745 13.61 12.07 -33.86
CA GLU A 745 13.80 11.16 -32.73
C GLU A 745 12.47 10.67 -32.14
N ALA A 746 11.42 11.51 -32.12
CA ALA A 746 10.06 11.09 -31.78
C ALA A 746 9.55 9.97 -32.72
N THR A 747 9.97 9.97 -34.00
CA THR A 747 9.64 8.91 -34.97
C THR A 747 10.39 7.58 -34.76
N ASN A 748 11.48 7.53 -34.00
CA ASN A 748 12.21 6.29 -33.69
C ASN A 748 11.53 5.39 -32.63
N LYS A 749 10.22 5.61 -32.39
CA LYS A 749 9.29 4.75 -31.61
C LYS A 749 9.72 4.41 -30.18
N SER A 750 10.15 5.40 -29.40
CA SER A 750 9.95 5.37 -27.94
C SER A 750 10.14 6.76 -27.31
N PHE A 751 9.23 7.14 -26.40
CA PHE A 751 9.20 8.32 -25.52
C PHE A 751 10.45 9.24 -25.46
N LEU A 752 10.28 10.54 -25.77
CA LEU A 752 11.27 11.59 -25.48
C LEU A 752 11.21 11.94 -23.99
N SER A 753 12.03 11.29 -23.16
CA SER A 753 12.24 11.66 -21.75
C SER A 753 13.52 12.48 -21.60
N ARG A 754 13.65 13.25 -20.51
CA ARG A 754 14.91 13.94 -20.17
C ARG A 754 16.09 12.96 -20.11
N GLU A 755 15.85 11.75 -19.65
CA GLU A 755 16.84 10.68 -19.57
C GLU A 755 17.35 10.26 -20.96
N LYS A 756 16.50 10.24 -22.00
CA LYS A 756 16.99 9.96 -23.36
C LYS A 756 17.80 11.08 -23.97
N LEU A 757 17.43 12.34 -23.72
CA LEU A 757 18.29 13.45 -24.15
C LEU A 757 19.66 13.38 -23.47
N ARG A 758 19.73 12.96 -22.19
CA ARG A 758 21.00 12.68 -21.51
C ARG A 758 21.75 11.51 -22.16
N ASN A 759 21.07 10.40 -22.45
CA ASN A 759 21.70 9.26 -23.13
C ASN A 759 22.26 9.64 -24.52
N LEU A 760 21.56 10.50 -25.26
CA LEU A 760 22.05 11.02 -26.55
C LEU A 760 23.27 11.92 -26.36
N LEU A 761 23.25 12.81 -25.37
CA LEU A 761 24.37 13.67 -25.02
C LEU A 761 25.63 12.86 -24.68
N GLU A 762 25.47 11.77 -23.94
CA GLU A 762 26.53 10.86 -23.49
C GLU A 762 26.99 9.86 -24.56
N ASN A 763 26.19 9.59 -25.60
CA ASN A 763 26.53 8.61 -26.63
C ASN A 763 27.52 9.18 -27.67
N GLU A 764 28.80 8.84 -27.52
CA GLU A 764 29.87 9.27 -28.44
C GLU A 764 29.72 8.80 -29.89
N LYS A 765 28.88 7.79 -30.15
CA LYS A 765 28.61 7.32 -31.52
C LYS A 765 27.60 8.20 -32.26
N GLU A 766 26.86 9.04 -31.54
CA GLU A 766 25.90 9.95 -32.15
C GLU A 766 26.58 11.11 -32.87
N LYS A 767 25.89 11.66 -33.88
CA LYS A 767 26.38 12.84 -34.61
C LYS A 767 26.49 14.03 -33.66
N ALA A 768 27.55 14.83 -33.81
CA ALA A 768 27.79 16.02 -33.00
C ALA A 768 26.57 16.96 -32.96
N GLN A 769 25.89 17.16 -34.10
CA GLN A 769 24.67 17.97 -34.20
C GLN A 769 23.55 17.52 -33.25
N ILE A 770 23.35 16.20 -33.08
CA ILE A 770 22.31 15.64 -32.22
C ILE A 770 22.67 15.88 -30.75
N ARG A 771 23.93 15.63 -30.38
CA ARG A 771 24.45 15.83 -29.03
C ARG A 771 24.34 17.29 -28.60
N LEU A 772 24.73 18.23 -29.46
CA LEU A 772 24.64 19.66 -29.19
C LEU A 772 23.20 20.17 -29.12
N SER A 773 22.29 19.63 -29.95
CA SER A 773 20.86 19.95 -29.87
C SER A 773 20.22 19.41 -28.58
N ALA A 774 20.57 18.18 -28.17
CA ALA A 774 20.16 17.62 -26.88
C ALA A 774 20.67 18.47 -25.71
N SER A 775 21.95 18.90 -25.76
CA SER A 775 22.55 19.82 -24.78
C SER A 775 21.78 21.13 -24.69
N TRP A 776 21.46 21.75 -25.83
CA TRP A 776 20.67 22.99 -25.88
C TRP A 776 19.29 22.82 -25.25
N LEU A 777 18.57 21.76 -25.60
CA LEU A 777 17.21 21.50 -25.09
C LEU A 777 17.19 21.22 -23.59
N LEU A 778 18.11 20.40 -23.09
CA LEU A 778 18.28 20.14 -21.66
C LEU A 778 18.54 21.45 -20.90
N LYS A 779 19.41 22.32 -21.44
CA LYS A 779 19.70 23.64 -20.85
C LYS A 779 18.47 24.54 -20.77
N GLN A 780 17.61 24.53 -21.79
CA GLN A 780 16.34 25.28 -21.75
C GLN A 780 15.34 24.74 -20.71
N TRP A 781 15.48 23.47 -20.33
CA TRP A 781 14.72 22.85 -19.24
C TRP A 781 15.32 23.06 -17.84
N GLY A 782 16.38 23.87 -17.73
CA GLY A 782 17.05 24.17 -16.47
C GLY A 782 17.96 23.06 -15.97
N GLU A 783 18.30 22.08 -16.82
CA GLU A 783 19.26 21.04 -16.50
C GLU A 783 20.68 21.57 -16.64
N GLU A 784 21.58 21.11 -15.75
CA GLU A 784 23.01 21.32 -15.90
C GLU A 784 23.51 20.50 -17.09
N VAL A 785 24.19 21.16 -18.02
CA VAL A 785 24.77 20.53 -19.22
C VAL A 785 26.25 20.86 -19.34
N PRO A 786 27.06 19.96 -19.93
CA PRO A 786 28.47 20.22 -20.18
C PRO A 786 28.69 21.45 -21.07
N ILE A 787 29.79 22.14 -20.84
CA ILE A 787 30.28 23.18 -21.75
C ILE A 787 31.15 22.50 -22.82
N TRP A 788 30.80 22.69 -24.09
CA TRP A 788 31.45 21.99 -25.20
C TRP A 788 32.46 22.87 -25.93
N THR A 789 33.60 22.27 -26.28
CA THR A 789 34.51 22.77 -27.31
C THR A 789 34.51 21.80 -28.49
N ALA A 790 34.92 22.26 -29.67
CA ALA A 790 34.97 21.45 -30.87
C ALA A 790 36.32 21.57 -31.56
N GLU A 791 36.77 20.49 -32.17
CA GLU A 791 37.89 20.45 -33.10
C GLU A 791 37.45 19.81 -34.42
N VAL A 792 37.75 20.47 -35.55
CA VAL A 792 37.38 20.07 -36.90
C VAL A 792 38.65 19.92 -37.73
N ASP A 793 38.92 18.70 -38.16
CA ASP A 793 40.09 18.39 -38.98
C ASP A 793 39.95 18.87 -40.44
N LYS A 794 41.02 18.73 -41.22
CA LYS A 794 41.03 19.12 -42.65
C LYS A 794 40.04 18.33 -43.51
N GLN A 795 39.60 17.15 -43.04
CA GLN A 795 38.62 16.33 -43.72
C GLN A 795 37.18 16.78 -43.41
N GLY A 796 36.98 17.48 -42.29
CA GLY A 796 35.67 17.96 -41.82
C GLY A 796 35.06 17.08 -40.74
N LYS A 797 35.86 16.22 -40.08
CA LYS A 797 35.40 15.41 -38.96
C LYS A 797 35.38 16.25 -37.69
N ILE A 798 34.26 16.24 -36.99
CA ILE A 798 34.06 16.96 -35.72
C ILE A 798 34.40 16.05 -34.54
N ALA A 799 35.26 16.53 -33.64
CA ALA A 799 35.48 15.97 -32.31
C ALA A 799 34.96 16.98 -31.26
N LEU A 800 34.14 16.51 -30.32
CA LEU A 800 33.63 17.32 -29.22
C LEU A 800 34.36 16.97 -27.92
N SER A 801 34.70 17.99 -27.15
CA SER A 801 35.35 17.86 -25.84
C SER A 801 34.59 18.67 -24.80
N ILE A 802 34.60 18.21 -23.55
CA ILE A 802 34.00 18.91 -22.42
C ILE A 802 35.09 19.74 -21.75
N ILE A 803 34.79 21.01 -21.45
CA ILE A 803 35.65 21.89 -20.67
C ILE A 803 35.00 22.20 -19.32
N ALA A 804 35.79 22.22 -18.25
CA ALA A 804 35.28 22.58 -16.94
C ALA A 804 35.14 24.11 -16.82
N GLU A 805 34.12 24.58 -16.10
CA GLU A 805 33.83 26.03 -16.00
C GLU A 805 34.99 26.83 -15.37
N ASN A 806 35.74 26.21 -14.47
CA ASN A 806 36.94 26.80 -13.84
C ASN A 806 38.15 26.91 -14.78
N GLU A 807 38.11 26.28 -15.96
CA GLU A 807 39.14 26.40 -17.00
C GLU A 807 38.85 27.56 -17.96
N LEU A 808 37.65 28.15 -17.90
CA LEU A 808 37.29 29.32 -18.69
C LEU A 808 37.57 30.62 -17.92
N PRO A 809 37.82 31.73 -18.64
CA PRO A 809 37.95 33.03 -18.01
C PRO A 809 36.69 33.44 -17.23
N ALA A 810 36.89 34.26 -16.19
CA ALA A 810 35.80 34.72 -15.34
C ALA A 810 34.72 35.47 -16.17
N THR A 811 33.45 35.14 -15.90
CA THR A 811 32.31 35.85 -16.47
C THR A 811 31.78 36.87 -15.46
N VAL A 812 31.73 38.13 -15.86
CA VAL A 812 31.08 39.23 -15.16
C VAL A 812 29.65 39.38 -15.67
N ILE A 813 28.71 39.60 -14.77
CA ILE A 813 27.29 39.80 -15.11
C ILE A 813 26.91 41.26 -14.92
N GLU A 814 26.41 41.92 -15.96
CA GLU A 814 25.76 43.22 -15.90
C GLU A 814 24.23 43.07 -16.06
N GLU A 815 23.51 43.20 -14.95
CA GLU A 815 22.05 43.19 -14.93
C GLU A 815 21.48 44.50 -15.47
N LEU A 816 20.69 44.40 -16.54
CA LEU A 816 20.11 45.55 -17.25
C LEU A 816 18.68 45.83 -16.81
N GLU A 817 17.90 44.77 -16.58
CA GLU A 817 16.51 44.78 -16.14
C GLU A 817 16.23 43.42 -15.45
N ASP A 818 15.16 43.29 -14.67
CA ASP A 818 14.81 42.06 -13.93
C ASP A 818 14.86 40.82 -14.84
N GLY A 819 15.87 39.98 -14.64
CA GLY A 819 16.09 38.74 -15.41
C GLY A 819 16.78 38.90 -16.77
N ILE A 820 17.17 40.12 -17.18
CA ILE A 820 17.95 40.40 -18.41
C ILE A 820 19.39 40.74 -18.03
N ASN A 821 20.27 39.78 -18.26
CA ASN A 821 21.70 39.87 -17.94
C ASN A 821 22.55 40.01 -19.20
N LEU A 822 23.57 40.86 -19.13
CA LEU A 822 24.69 40.91 -20.06
C LEU A 822 25.89 40.18 -19.45
N GLU A 823 26.21 39.01 -19.98
CA GLU A 823 27.37 38.22 -19.59
C GLU A 823 28.61 38.67 -20.38
N ILE A 824 29.71 38.93 -19.68
CA ILE A 824 30.93 39.51 -20.25
C ILE A 824 32.13 38.73 -19.72
N VAL A 825 32.97 38.23 -20.61
CA VAL A 825 34.13 37.40 -20.26
C VAL A 825 35.40 38.22 -20.24
N GLU A 826 36.31 37.90 -19.33
CA GLU A 826 37.67 38.46 -19.33
C GLU A 826 38.52 37.83 -20.43
N VAL A 827 38.86 38.62 -21.44
CA VAL A 827 39.78 38.20 -22.50
C VAL A 827 41.20 38.58 -22.05
N PRO A 828 42.10 37.59 -21.84
CA PRO A 828 43.45 37.87 -21.39
C PRO A 828 44.22 38.64 -22.47
N GLY A 829 45.08 39.57 -22.06
CA GLY A 829 45.98 40.25 -23.00
C GLY A 829 47.08 39.31 -23.50
N GLY A 830 47.59 39.57 -24.70
CA GLY A 830 48.61 38.72 -25.32
C GLY A 830 49.14 39.29 -26.63
N GLU A 831 50.00 38.53 -27.29
CA GLU A 831 50.48 38.84 -28.65
C GLU A 831 49.98 37.76 -29.61
N PHE A 832 49.50 38.17 -30.78
CA PHE A 832 49.06 37.25 -31.84
C PHE A 832 49.34 37.84 -33.22
N TRP A 833 49.15 37.02 -34.25
CA TRP A 833 49.30 37.45 -35.63
C TRP A 833 47.93 37.78 -36.24
N LEU A 834 47.70 39.06 -36.53
CA LEU A 834 46.47 39.55 -37.17
C LEU A 834 46.55 39.31 -38.69
N GLY A 835 45.46 38.81 -39.27
CA GLY A 835 45.33 38.57 -40.72
C GLY A 835 45.52 37.10 -41.14
N SER A 836 45.40 36.86 -42.44
CA SER A 836 45.33 35.51 -43.02
C SER A 836 46.69 34.86 -43.17
N SER A 837 46.75 33.55 -42.94
CA SER A 837 47.98 32.77 -43.05
C SER A 837 48.43 32.61 -44.50
N GLU A 838 49.74 32.35 -44.67
CA GLU A 838 50.29 32.03 -45.99
C GLU A 838 49.71 30.69 -46.49
N GLY A 839 49.17 30.69 -47.72
CA GLY A 839 48.55 29.50 -48.31
C GLY A 839 47.14 29.15 -47.81
N GLU A 840 46.51 29.98 -46.97
CA GLU A 840 45.11 29.80 -46.58
C GLU A 840 44.18 29.94 -47.81
N GLU A 841 43.22 29.02 -47.96
CA GLU A 841 42.25 29.03 -49.07
C GLU A 841 41.13 30.06 -48.80
N GLY A 842 40.63 30.72 -49.86
CA GLY A 842 39.53 31.69 -49.74
C GLY A 842 39.93 33.06 -49.20
N VAL A 843 41.22 33.38 -49.16
CA VAL A 843 41.80 34.65 -48.68
C VAL A 843 41.50 35.82 -49.61
N TYR A 844 41.14 36.97 -49.02
CA TYR A 844 41.02 38.25 -49.72
C TYR A 844 42.30 39.09 -49.58
N SER A 845 42.56 39.99 -50.53
CA SER A 845 43.80 40.78 -50.57
C SER A 845 43.95 41.76 -49.40
N ASP A 846 42.85 42.17 -48.80
CA ASP A 846 42.74 43.09 -47.67
C ASP A 846 43.01 42.42 -46.31
N GLU A 847 43.16 41.09 -46.27
CA GLU A 847 43.51 40.31 -45.07
C GLU A 847 45.02 40.20 -44.86
N ARG A 848 45.83 40.89 -45.67
CA ARG A 848 47.29 40.81 -45.70
C ARG A 848 47.93 42.21 -45.62
N PRO A 849 49.22 42.32 -45.23
CA PRO A 849 50.07 41.24 -44.72
C PRO A 849 49.69 40.79 -43.30
N GLN A 850 49.95 39.52 -43.00
CA GLN A 850 49.87 39.03 -41.62
C GLN A 850 50.94 39.75 -40.79
N HIS A 851 50.58 40.26 -39.61
CA HIS A 851 51.50 41.02 -38.77
C HIS A 851 51.20 40.83 -37.28
N LYS A 852 52.21 41.05 -36.44
CA LYS A 852 52.11 40.83 -35.00
C LYS A 852 51.46 42.03 -34.29
N VAL A 853 50.44 41.78 -33.48
CA VAL A 853 49.71 42.78 -32.69
C VAL A 853 49.71 42.40 -31.21
N LYS A 854 49.84 43.40 -30.33
CA LYS A 854 49.77 43.24 -28.88
C LYS A 854 48.42 43.74 -28.37
N ILE A 855 47.68 42.87 -27.69
CA ILE A 855 46.36 43.13 -27.12
C ILE A 855 46.48 43.27 -25.61
N SER A 856 45.93 44.35 -25.05
CA SER A 856 45.79 44.51 -23.60
C SER A 856 44.59 43.71 -23.10
N PRO A 857 44.55 43.23 -21.84
CA PRO A 857 43.37 42.56 -21.30
C PRO A 857 42.13 43.46 -21.38
N PHE A 858 41.00 42.86 -21.74
CA PHE A 858 39.73 43.57 -21.87
C PHE A 858 38.56 42.63 -21.55
N LEU A 859 37.37 43.20 -21.33
CA LEU A 859 36.15 42.44 -21.16
C LEU A 859 35.39 42.41 -22.49
N MET A 860 34.84 41.26 -22.89
CA MET A 860 34.07 41.12 -24.14
C MET A 860 32.74 40.43 -23.88
N GLY A 861 31.68 40.90 -24.52
CA GLY A 861 30.37 40.27 -24.43
C GLY A 861 30.45 38.80 -24.83
N LYS A 862 29.97 37.91 -23.97
CA LYS A 862 29.99 36.45 -24.16
C LYS A 862 29.29 36.02 -25.46
N TYR A 863 28.26 36.77 -25.80
CA TYR A 863 27.40 36.62 -26.97
C TYR A 863 27.32 37.95 -27.74
N PRO A 864 26.90 37.95 -29.02
CA PRO A 864 26.39 39.15 -29.66
C PRO A 864 25.22 39.70 -28.85
N ILE A 865 25.02 41.02 -28.87
CA ILE A 865 23.94 41.65 -28.08
C ILE A 865 22.59 41.12 -28.54
N THR A 866 21.80 40.66 -27.59
CA THR A 866 20.46 40.10 -27.86
C THR A 866 19.40 41.17 -28.05
N GLN A 867 18.29 40.83 -28.67
CA GLN A 867 17.13 41.72 -28.80
C GLN A 867 16.58 42.18 -27.44
N ALA A 868 16.60 41.32 -26.41
CA ALA A 868 16.25 41.71 -25.04
C ALA A 868 17.20 42.77 -24.47
N GLN A 869 18.51 42.52 -24.55
CA GLN A 869 19.53 43.46 -24.06
C GLN A 869 19.46 44.78 -24.82
N TRP A 870 19.24 44.74 -26.15
CA TRP A 870 19.00 45.92 -26.97
C TRP A 870 17.83 46.73 -26.46
N ARG A 871 16.66 46.11 -26.28
CA ARG A 871 15.45 46.79 -25.81
C ARG A 871 15.67 47.46 -24.45
N ALA A 872 16.32 46.75 -23.52
CA ALA A 872 16.62 47.26 -22.18
C ALA A 872 17.48 48.53 -22.27
N VAL A 873 18.59 48.52 -23.01
CA VAL A 873 19.48 49.68 -23.14
C VAL A 873 18.87 50.79 -24.00
N ALA A 874 18.11 50.46 -25.05
CA ALA A 874 17.42 51.44 -25.90
C ALA A 874 16.34 52.22 -25.12
N SER A 875 15.83 51.65 -24.02
CA SER A 875 14.91 52.35 -23.11
C SER A 875 15.59 53.34 -22.16
N LEU A 876 16.92 53.25 -21.99
CA LEU A 876 17.68 54.16 -21.15
C LEU A 876 17.74 55.58 -21.75
N PRO A 877 18.00 56.62 -20.93
CA PRO A 877 18.10 57.98 -21.41
C PRO A 877 19.08 58.13 -22.58
N LYS A 878 18.61 58.78 -23.64
CA LYS A 878 19.40 59.13 -24.82
C LYS A 878 20.66 59.91 -24.48
N VAL A 879 21.77 59.56 -25.16
CA VAL A 879 23.03 60.31 -25.12
C VAL A 879 23.10 61.25 -26.32
N GLU A 880 23.19 60.73 -27.55
CA GLU A 880 23.28 61.54 -28.77
C GLU A 880 22.10 61.32 -29.75
N ARG A 881 21.67 60.07 -29.94
CA ARG A 881 20.63 59.69 -30.91
C ARG A 881 19.54 58.78 -30.33
N ASP A 882 18.36 58.82 -30.93
CA ASP A 882 17.27 57.91 -30.55
C ASP A 882 17.57 56.51 -31.09
N LEU A 883 17.18 55.48 -30.32
CA LEU A 883 17.29 54.08 -30.71
C LEU A 883 15.87 53.51 -30.86
N ASN A 884 15.61 52.82 -31.97
CA ASN A 884 14.42 51.99 -32.08
C ASN A 884 14.56 50.78 -31.12
N PRO A 885 13.66 50.57 -30.13
CA PRO A 885 13.77 49.45 -29.19
C PRO A 885 13.57 48.07 -29.83
N GLU A 886 12.99 47.99 -31.03
CA GLU A 886 12.77 46.74 -31.77
C GLU A 886 13.18 46.87 -33.25
N PRO A 887 14.48 47.01 -33.55
CA PRO A 887 14.94 47.24 -34.92
C PRO A 887 14.95 45.96 -35.75
N SER A 888 15.05 44.80 -35.10
CA SER A 888 15.27 43.50 -35.73
C SER A 888 14.11 43.03 -36.59
N TYR A 889 14.45 42.56 -37.78
CA TYR A 889 13.53 41.94 -38.74
C TYR A 889 13.01 40.59 -38.23
N TYR A 890 13.86 39.73 -37.69
CA TYR A 890 13.49 38.39 -37.21
C TYR A 890 13.10 38.39 -35.73
N LYS A 891 11.82 38.68 -35.48
CA LYS A 891 11.22 38.73 -34.14
C LYS A 891 10.85 37.33 -33.59
N GLY A 892 10.50 37.26 -32.29
CA GLY A 892 9.87 36.08 -31.66
C GLY A 892 10.69 35.35 -30.60
N ASN A 893 12.02 35.53 -30.58
CA ASN A 893 12.90 35.02 -29.51
C ASN A 893 13.79 36.16 -29.00
N SER A 894 13.65 36.51 -27.73
CA SER A 894 14.36 37.63 -27.10
C SER A 894 15.88 37.41 -26.98
N ARG A 895 16.34 36.15 -27.08
CA ARG A 895 17.76 35.76 -27.08
C ARG A 895 18.40 35.69 -28.47
N ARG A 896 17.69 36.03 -29.55
CA ARG A 896 18.34 36.25 -30.86
C ARG A 896 19.22 37.50 -30.81
N PRO A 897 20.30 37.57 -31.59
CA PRO A 897 21.06 38.80 -31.74
C PRO A 897 20.16 39.91 -32.28
N VAL A 898 20.38 41.13 -31.81
CA VAL A 898 19.82 42.30 -32.44
C VAL A 898 20.46 42.47 -33.82
N GLU A 899 19.63 42.64 -34.83
CA GLU A 899 20.03 43.00 -36.20
C GLU A 899 19.22 44.19 -36.72
N CYS A 900 19.52 44.65 -37.94
CA CYS A 900 18.99 45.87 -38.53
C CYS A 900 19.43 47.15 -37.80
N ILE A 901 20.71 47.19 -37.39
CA ILE A 901 21.29 48.37 -36.71
C ILE A 901 22.50 48.93 -37.49
N SER A 902 22.61 50.25 -37.48
CA SER A 902 23.74 50.98 -38.04
C SER A 902 24.91 51.06 -37.06
N TRP A 903 26.10 51.39 -37.55
CA TRP A 903 27.28 51.59 -36.71
C TRP A 903 27.06 52.70 -35.68
N TYR A 904 26.38 53.77 -36.09
CA TYR A 904 25.99 54.87 -35.24
C TYR A 904 25.07 54.44 -34.09
N GLU A 905 24.04 53.64 -34.37
CA GLU A 905 23.16 53.11 -33.33
C GLU A 905 23.89 52.16 -32.38
N ALA A 906 24.85 51.38 -32.89
CA ALA A 906 25.69 50.51 -32.08
C ALA A 906 26.62 51.28 -31.11
N VAL A 907 27.14 52.43 -31.53
CA VAL A 907 27.91 53.34 -30.66
C VAL A 907 27.04 53.97 -29.59
N GLU A 908 25.86 54.48 -29.94
CA GLU A 908 24.90 55.03 -28.97
C GLU A 908 24.50 53.98 -27.92
N PHE A 909 24.28 52.73 -28.33
CA PHE A 909 24.02 51.63 -27.40
C PHE A 909 25.17 51.48 -26.38
N CYS A 910 26.42 51.48 -26.85
CA CYS A 910 27.60 51.39 -25.97
C CYS A 910 27.69 52.58 -25.00
N GLU A 911 27.35 53.79 -25.44
CA GLU A 911 27.38 55.00 -24.61
C GLU A 911 26.32 54.97 -23.51
N ARG A 912 25.09 54.58 -23.85
CA ARG A 912 24.01 54.39 -22.87
C ARG A 912 24.37 53.32 -21.84
N LEU A 913 24.91 52.19 -22.29
CA LEU A 913 25.35 51.11 -21.42
C LEU A 913 26.50 51.53 -20.50
N SER A 914 27.46 52.31 -21.01
CA SER A 914 28.54 52.90 -20.20
C SER A 914 28.00 53.80 -19.09
N ARG A 915 27.03 54.65 -19.42
CA ARG A 915 26.38 55.53 -18.45
C ARG A 915 25.62 54.72 -17.40
N TRP A 916 24.87 53.70 -17.81
CA TRP A 916 24.17 52.79 -16.92
C TRP A 916 25.13 52.11 -15.94
N SER A 917 26.21 51.52 -16.45
CA SER A 917 27.21 50.84 -15.63
C SER A 917 27.82 51.77 -14.58
N GLN A 918 28.06 53.04 -14.94
CA GLN A 918 28.50 54.07 -14.02
C GLN A 918 27.45 54.41 -12.95
N GLU A 919 26.20 54.63 -13.34
CA GLU A 919 25.09 54.94 -12.44
C GLU A 919 24.79 53.78 -11.47
N LYS A 920 25.02 52.54 -11.90
CA LYS A 920 24.90 51.32 -11.08
C LYS A 920 26.15 50.95 -10.29
N GLY A 921 27.18 51.80 -10.32
CA GLY A 921 28.39 51.67 -9.50
C GLY A 921 29.41 50.63 -9.98
N LYS A 922 29.24 50.04 -11.16
CA LYS A 922 30.21 49.11 -11.78
C LYS A 922 31.30 49.86 -12.55
N GLY A 923 30.95 51.00 -13.17
CA GLY A 923 31.90 51.94 -13.76
C GLY A 923 32.60 51.45 -15.03
N TYR A 924 32.06 50.43 -15.71
CA TYR A 924 32.61 49.95 -16.98
C TYR A 924 32.38 50.95 -18.10
N GLN A 925 33.37 51.07 -18.99
CA GLN A 925 33.26 51.86 -20.21
C GLN A 925 33.12 50.92 -21.41
N TYR A 926 31.89 50.83 -21.92
CA TYR A 926 31.53 50.00 -23.07
C TYR A 926 31.81 50.71 -24.39
N ARG A 927 32.25 49.92 -25.38
CA ARG A 927 32.51 50.36 -26.75
C ARG A 927 32.40 49.17 -27.71
N LEU A 928 32.45 49.47 -29.01
CA LEU A 928 32.68 48.44 -30.03
C LEU A 928 34.12 47.89 -29.92
N PRO A 929 34.35 46.61 -30.21
CA PRO A 929 35.69 46.04 -30.28
C PRO A 929 36.49 46.71 -31.39
N SER A 930 37.81 46.83 -31.18
CA SER A 930 38.69 47.04 -32.33
C SER A 930 38.71 45.79 -33.21
N GLU A 931 39.08 45.97 -34.46
CA GLU A 931 39.30 44.87 -35.39
C GLU A 931 40.26 43.81 -34.81
N ALA A 932 41.35 44.28 -34.20
CA ALA A 932 42.38 43.41 -33.64
C ALA A 932 41.89 42.67 -32.38
N GLU A 933 41.15 43.35 -31.50
CA GLU A 933 40.52 42.73 -30.34
C GLU A 933 39.53 41.64 -30.75
N TRP A 934 38.72 41.92 -31.77
CA TRP A 934 37.73 40.98 -32.28
C TRP A 934 38.39 39.71 -32.84
N GLU A 935 39.40 39.85 -33.71
CA GLU A 935 40.07 38.68 -34.31
C GLU A 935 40.87 37.90 -33.27
N TYR A 936 41.54 38.58 -32.34
CA TYR A 936 42.24 37.94 -31.22
C TYR A 936 41.28 37.08 -30.39
N ALA A 937 40.15 37.67 -30.02
CA ALA A 937 39.11 37.01 -29.25
C ALA A 937 38.48 35.85 -30.02
N CYS A 938 38.24 36.00 -31.33
CA CYS A 938 37.71 34.97 -32.20
C CYS A 938 38.66 33.76 -32.26
N ARG A 939 39.94 33.99 -32.53
CA ARG A 939 40.96 32.93 -32.62
C ARG A 939 41.22 32.26 -31.27
N SER A 940 41.02 32.97 -30.17
CA SER A 940 41.24 32.50 -28.80
C SER A 940 42.65 31.93 -28.58
N VAL A 941 43.67 32.63 -29.09
CA VAL A 941 45.07 32.18 -29.02
C VAL A 941 45.59 32.30 -27.59
N ILE A 942 45.63 31.19 -26.85
CA ILE A 942 46.31 31.12 -25.55
C ILE A 942 47.82 31.01 -25.81
N SER A 943 48.62 31.87 -25.18
CA SER A 943 50.09 31.86 -25.28
C SER A 943 50.76 30.62 -24.67
N TYR A 944 50.04 29.52 -24.46
CA TYR A 944 50.48 28.34 -23.70
C TYR A 944 50.12 26.98 -24.34
N GLN A 945 49.98 26.92 -25.67
CA GLN A 945 50.06 25.67 -26.43
C GLN A 945 51.15 25.76 -27.50
N SER A 946 52.39 25.89 -27.03
CA SER A 946 53.59 25.58 -27.81
C SER A 946 53.87 24.07 -27.78
N SER A 947 53.00 23.27 -28.40
CA SER A 947 53.28 21.85 -28.62
C SER A 947 53.25 21.43 -30.09
N VAL A 948 53.08 22.37 -31.02
CA VAL A 948 53.16 22.08 -32.48
C VAL A 948 54.03 23.09 -33.25
N ILE A 949 54.62 24.09 -32.59
CA ILE A 949 55.48 25.08 -33.27
C ILE A 949 56.90 24.96 -32.72
N SER A 950 57.75 24.20 -33.41
CA SER A 950 59.19 24.18 -33.17
C SER A 950 59.74 25.60 -33.30
N GLU A 951 60.44 26.07 -32.27
CA GLU A 951 60.91 27.45 -32.04
C GLU A 951 61.96 28.00 -33.03
N GLU A 952 62.18 27.39 -34.19
CA GLU A 952 63.14 27.89 -35.16
C GLU A 952 62.47 28.12 -36.53
N SER A 953 62.30 29.40 -36.88
CA SER A 953 61.97 29.93 -38.22
C SER A 953 60.52 29.87 -38.73
N ILE A 954 59.57 30.52 -38.06
CA ILE A 954 58.33 30.94 -38.74
C ILE A 954 58.10 32.44 -38.52
N GLN A 955 58.33 33.21 -39.58
CA GLN A 955 58.06 34.65 -39.61
C GLN A 955 56.56 34.97 -39.79
N ASN A 956 55.68 33.95 -39.92
CA ASN A 956 54.21 34.03 -40.06
C ASN A 956 53.52 32.69 -39.68
N PRO A 957 52.92 32.51 -38.48
CA PRO A 957 52.31 31.25 -38.08
C PRO A 957 51.04 30.93 -38.89
N ILE A 958 50.86 29.63 -39.18
CA ILE A 958 49.65 29.11 -39.83
C ILE A 958 48.57 28.90 -38.78
N TYR A 959 47.49 29.67 -38.87
CA TYR A 959 46.30 29.48 -38.05
C TYR A 959 45.22 28.69 -38.80
N PRO A 960 44.41 27.90 -38.07
CA PRO A 960 43.18 27.41 -38.63
C PRO A 960 42.23 28.58 -38.98
N PRO A 961 41.45 28.49 -40.07
CA PRO A 961 40.50 29.53 -40.47
C PRO A 961 39.35 29.77 -39.46
N TYR A 962 39.02 28.80 -38.62
CA TYR A 962 38.00 28.89 -37.57
C TYR A 962 38.60 28.55 -36.21
N HIS A 963 38.03 29.04 -35.11
CA HIS A 963 38.56 28.78 -33.77
C HIS A 963 38.49 27.29 -33.38
N PHE A 964 37.58 26.54 -34.01
CA PHE A 964 37.44 25.10 -33.85
C PHE A 964 38.15 24.30 -34.96
N GLY A 965 38.98 24.91 -35.82
CA GLY A 965 39.81 24.16 -36.78
C GLY A 965 39.64 24.55 -38.25
N TRP A 966 39.77 23.57 -39.14
CA TRP A 966 40.05 23.81 -40.57
C TRP A 966 38.81 24.02 -41.43
N LYS A 967 37.64 23.56 -40.97
CA LYS A 967 36.36 23.67 -41.67
C LYS A 967 35.26 24.07 -40.70
N ILE A 968 34.21 24.68 -41.23
CA ILE A 968 32.96 24.98 -40.52
C ILE A 968 31.91 23.95 -40.92
N ASP A 969 31.03 23.62 -39.97
CA ASP A 969 29.91 22.70 -40.15
C ASP A 969 28.63 23.36 -39.63
N PRO A 970 27.45 23.12 -40.24
CA PRO A 970 26.18 23.65 -39.76
C PRO A 970 25.82 23.25 -38.32
N ALA A 971 26.46 22.22 -37.77
CA ALA A 971 26.33 21.84 -36.36
C ALA A 971 27.03 22.79 -35.37
N LEU A 972 27.95 23.64 -35.84
CA LEU A 972 28.83 24.46 -34.98
C LEU A 972 28.59 25.97 -35.13
N ALA A 973 27.96 26.41 -36.22
CA ALA A 973 27.72 27.82 -36.51
C ALA A 973 26.54 28.04 -37.46
N ASN A 974 26.02 29.27 -37.48
CA ASN A 974 24.89 29.68 -38.33
C ASN A 974 25.36 30.48 -39.55
N TYR A 975 25.36 29.88 -40.74
CA TYR A 975 25.77 30.51 -42.00
C TYR A 975 24.82 30.09 -43.14
N GLU A 976 25.07 30.46 -44.41
CA GLU A 976 24.13 30.25 -45.53
C GLU A 976 23.58 28.82 -45.66
N GLN A 977 24.36 27.80 -45.27
CA GLN A 977 23.97 26.39 -45.36
C GLN A 977 23.24 25.86 -44.12
N THR A 978 23.10 26.68 -43.08
CA THR A 978 22.38 26.34 -41.84
C THR A 978 20.89 26.60 -42.05
N ALA A 979 20.07 25.56 -41.92
CA ALA A 979 18.62 25.71 -41.88
C ALA A 979 18.16 26.07 -40.46
N PRO A 980 17.16 26.95 -40.26
CA PRO A 980 16.54 27.85 -41.24
C PRO A 980 17.38 29.11 -41.50
N ALA A 981 17.21 29.71 -42.69
CA ALA A 981 17.92 30.90 -43.14
C ALA A 981 17.46 32.19 -42.39
N ARG A 982 17.86 32.32 -41.12
CA ARG A 982 17.62 33.46 -40.23
C ARG A 982 18.59 33.43 -39.04
N THR A 983 18.54 34.44 -38.17
CA THR A 983 19.30 34.44 -36.91
C THR A 983 18.80 33.36 -35.92
N THR A 984 19.73 32.76 -35.19
CA THR A 984 19.47 31.79 -34.10
C THR A 984 19.70 32.45 -32.75
N ALA A 985 19.12 31.87 -31.69
CA ALA A 985 19.40 32.34 -30.32
C ALA A 985 20.91 32.25 -30.05
N VAL A 986 21.45 33.24 -29.34
CA VAL A 986 22.88 33.24 -29.01
C VAL A 986 23.24 32.03 -28.14
N GLY A 987 24.40 31.42 -28.40
CA GLY A 987 24.88 30.21 -27.74
C GLY A 987 24.19 28.92 -28.17
N ARG A 988 23.33 28.94 -29.19
CA ARG A 988 22.54 27.78 -29.64
C ARG A 988 23.37 26.53 -29.94
N PHE A 989 24.54 26.70 -30.55
CA PHE A 989 25.40 25.58 -30.94
C PHE A 989 26.15 24.96 -29.75
N GLN A 990 26.06 25.57 -28.56
CA GLN A 990 26.70 25.11 -27.33
C GLN A 990 28.23 24.98 -27.39
N ILE A 991 28.85 25.47 -28.47
CA ILE A 991 30.30 25.49 -28.66
C ILE A 991 30.87 26.82 -28.19
N VAL A 992 31.80 26.72 -27.26
CA VAL A 992 32.59 27.84 -26.74
C VAL A 992 34.00 27.81 -27.34
N ASN A 993 34.60 28.98 -27.53
CA ASN A 993 36.04 29.08 -27.81
C ASN A 993 36.85 29.09 -26.50
N ALA A 994 38.18 29.11 -26.59
CA ALA A 994 39.05 28.99 -25.42
C ALA A 994 38.98 30.21 -24.45
N PHE A 995 38.35 31.32 -24.86
CA PHE A 995 38.11 32.49 -24.02
C PHE A 995 36.68 32.58 -23.46
N GLY A 996 35.85 31.56 -23.66
CA GLY A 996 34.47 31.58 -23.14
C GLY A 996 33.47 32.25 -24.08
N LEU A 997 33.84 32.59 -25.31
CA LEU A 997 33.00 33.30 -26.28
C LEU A 997 32.24 32.35 -27.19
N TYR A 998 31.02 32.74 -27.55
CA TYR A 998 30.12 32.00 -28.43
C TYR A 998 29.79 32.81 -29.69
N ASP A 999 29.35 32.12 -30.73
CA ASP A 999 28.87 32.70 -31.99
C ASP A 999 29.88 33.63 -32.67
N MET A 1000 31.19 33.35 -32.55
CA MET A 1000 32.24 34.12 -33.21
C MET A 1000 32.31 33.85 -34.73
N HIS A 1001 31.57 32.86 -35.23
CA HIS A 1001 31.46 32.51 -36.64
C HIS A 1001 29.99 32.47 -37.07
N GLY A 1002 29.60 33.39 -37.97
CA GLY A 1002 28.24 33.46 -38.51
C GLY A 1002 27.24 34.17 -37.59
N ASN A 1003 25.96 33.79 -37.69
CA ASN A 1003 24.79 34.42 -37.08
C ASN A 1003 24.58 35.87 -37.56
N VAL A 1004 25.39 36.83 -37.12
CA VAL A 1004 25.34 38.23 -37.58
C VAL A 1004 26.74 38.79 -37.74
N TRP A 1005 26.92 39.68 -38.72
CA TRP A 1005 28.10 40.52 -38.81
C TRP A 1005 28.16 41.44 -37.59
N GLU A 1006 29.34 41.61 -37.02
CA GLU A 1006 29.54 42.44 -35.82
C GLU A 1006 30.32 43.72 -36.18
N TRP A 1007 29.74 44.89 -35.87
CA TRP A 1007 30.42 46.18 -36.07
C TRP A 1007 31.68 46.33 -35.19
N CYS A 1008 32.77 46.80 -35.78
CA CYS A 1008 34.00 47.21 -35.09
C CYS A 1008 34.18 48.73 -35.09
N SER A 1009 35.02 49.26 -34.20
CA SER A 1009 35.31 50.70 -34.12
C SER A 1009 36.06 51.26 -35.34
N ASP A 1010 36.84 50.41 -35.99
CA ASP A 1010 37.84 50.73 -37.00
C ASP A 1010 37.23 51.31 -38.29
N ASP A 1011 37.98 52.22 -38.90
CA ASP A 1011 37.74 52.62 -40.28
C ASP A 1011 38.26 51.53 -41.22
N TRP A 1012 37.64 51.41 -42.38
CA TRP A 1012 38.15 50.49 -43.41
C TRP A 1012 39.52 50.93 -43.98
N HIS A 1013 40.43 49.96 -44.11
CA HIS A 1013 41.69 50.07 -44.86
C HIS A 1013 41.82 48.90 -45.84
N ASP A 1014 42.34 49.15 -47.03
CA ASP A 1014 42.41 48.15 -48.11
C ASP A 1014 43.45 47.04 -47.87
N ASN A 1015 44.31 47.17 -46.85
CA ASN A 1015 45.27 46.16 -46.39
C ASN A 1015 45.73 46.49 -44.96
N TYR A 1016 46.65 45.68 -44.41
CA TYR A 1016 47.23 45.89 -43.08
C TYR A 1016 48.55 46.70 -43.05
N GLU A 1017 48.95 47.32 -44.16
CA GLU A 1017 50.18 48.11 -44.20
C GLU A 1017 50.04 49.41 -43.39
N GLY A 1018 50.86 49.56 -42.35
CA GLY A 1018 50.87 50.77 -41.51
C GLY A 1018 49.74 50.86 -40.48
N ILE A 1019 49.02 49.77 -40.23
CA ILE A 1019 47.99 49.68 -39.18
C ILE A 1019 48.65 49.60 -37.78
N PRO A 1020 48.06 50.19 -36.72
CA PRO A 1020 48.59 50.14 -35.37
C PRO A 1020 48.80 48.70 -34.85
N THR A 1021 49.89 48.48 -34.12
CA THR A 1021 50.26 47.17 -33.56
C THR A 1021 49.97 47.06 -32.06
N ASP A 1022 49.34 48.07 -31.47
CA ASP A 1022 49.01 48.19 -30.05
C ASP A 1022 47.56 47.76 -29.70
N GLY A 1023 46.84 47.20 -30.69
CA GLY A 1023 45.50 46.65 -30.52
C GLY A 1023 44.38 47.68 -30.57
N TRP A 1024 44.70 48.97 -30.71
CA TRP A 1024 43.70 50.04 -30.81
C TRP A 1024 43.17 50.20 -32.24
N ALA A 1025 42.00 50.85 -32.34
CA ALA A 1025 41.31 51.04 -33.62
C ALA A 1025 42.14 51.86 -34.62
N GLY A 1026 42.27 51.37 -35.85
CA GLY A 1026 42.90 52.06 -36.97
C GLY A 1026 42.04 53.22 -37.50
N LEU A 1027 42.07 54.37 -36.83
CA LEU A 1027 41.32 55.56 -37.26
C LEU A 1027 42.04 56.25 -38.42
N SER A 1028 41.35 56.41 -39.55
CA SER A 1028 41.85 57.22 -40.65
C SER A 1028 41.62 58.70 -40.31
N GLY A 1029 42.66 59.53 -40.34
CA GLY A 1029 42.55 60.98 -40.01
C GLY A 1029 41.67 61.81 -40.96
N LYS A 1030 40.87 61.18 -41.82
CA LYS A 1030 39.89 61.75 -42.75
C LYS A 1030 38.60 60.93 -42.61
N ASN A 1031 37.41 61.53 -42.62
CA ASN A 1031 36.12 60.82 -42.55
C ASN A 1031 36.09 59.63 -43.54
N SER A 1032 36.39 58.42 -43.07
CA SER A 1032 36.27 57.21 -43.87
C SER A 1032 34.80 57.01 -44.22
N GLN A 1033 34.54 56.64 -45.48
CA GLN A 1033 33.18 56.36 -45.93
C GLN A 1033 32.68 55.00 -45.42
N TYR A 1034 33.56 54.16 -44.87
CA TYR A 1034 33.24 52.78 -44.49
C TYR A 1034 33.77 52.41 -43.12
N LYS A 1035 32.94 51.69 -42.36
CA LYS A 1035 33.25 51.07 -41.08
C LYS A 1035 33.40 49.56 -41.23
N LEU A 1036 34.21 48.98 -40.36
CA LEU A 1036 34.60 47.58 -40.42
C LEU A 1036 33.59 46.66 -39.71
N MET A 1037 33.40 45.46 -40.25
CA MET A 1037 32.63 44.38 -39.64
C MET A 1037 33.38 43.05 -39.71
N ARG A 1038 33.16 42.18 -38.72
CA ARG A 1038 33.78 40.85 -38.60
C ARG A 1038 32.74 39.74 -38.33
N GLY A 1039 33.15 38.48 -38.49
CA GLY A 1039 32.41 37.29 -38.04
C GLY A 1039 31.64 36.50 -39.10
N GLY A 1040 31.20 37.15 -40.18
CA GLY A 1040 30.23 36.52 -41.09
C GLY A 1040 28.80 36.63 -40.57
N SER A 1041 27.85 35.99 -41.24
CA SER A 1041 26.44 35.98 -40.82
C SER A 1041 25.69 34.79 -41.40
N TRP A 1042 24.44 34.60 -40.98
CA TRP A 1042 23.57 33.54 -41.50
C TRP A 1042 23.35 33.59 -43.02
N THR A 1043 23.63 34.71 -43.70
CA THR A 1043 23.39 34.87 -45.15
C THR A 1043 24.62 34.59 -46.02
N VAL A 1044 25.80 34.39 -45.42
CA VAL A 1044 27.07 34.30 -46.19
C VAL A 1044 27.63 32.89 -46.16
N LYS A 1045 28.48 32.60 -47.14
CA LYS A 1045 29.13 31.30 -47.28
C LYS A 1045 30.16 31.08 -46.17
N GLN A 1046 30.56 29.82 -46.01
CA GLN A 1046 31.58 29.39 -45.06
C GLN A 1046 32.86 30.23 -45.13
N GLU A 1047 33.34 30.57 -46.33
CA GLU A 1047 34.60 31.30 -46.54
C GLU A 1047 34.57 32.71 -45.95
N SER A 1048 33.38 33.30 -45.78
CA SER A 1048 33.16 34.62 -45.19
C SER A 1048 33.01 34.59 -43.66
N CYS A 1049 33.01 33.41 -43.04
CA CYS A 1049 32.91 33.24 -41.58
C CYS A 1049 34.28 32.96 -40.93
N ARG A 1050 35.39 32.99 -41.68
CA ARG A 1050 36.74 32.75 -41.14
C ARG A 1050 37.16 33.88 -40.18
N CYS A 1051 38.03 33.56 -39.22
CA CYS A 1051 38.58 34.51 -38.24
C CYS A 1051 39.13 35.78 -38.90
N ALA A 1052 39.86 35.62 -40.01
CA ALA A 1052 40.61 36.69 -40.67
C ALA A 1052 39.77 37.56 -41.62
N VAL A 1053 38.55 37.12 -41.97
CA VAL A 1053 37.73 37.81 -42.96
C VAL A 1053 37.32 39.18 -42.45
N ARG A 1054 37.51 40.17 -43.32
CA ARG A 1054 37.14 41.55 -43.10
C ARG A 1054 35.97 41.89 -44.02
N SER A 1055 35.03 42.68 -43.53
CA SER A 1055 33.98 43.26 -44.35
C SER A 1055 33.77 44.72 -43.99
N LYS A 1056 33.06 45.46 -44.84
CA LYS A 1056 32.82 46.89 -44.66
C LYS A 1056 31.44 47.30 -45.14
N ASN A 1057 30.90 48.33 -44.53
CA ASN A 1057 29.75 49.04 -45.06
C ASN A 1057 29.75 50.51 -44.64
N THR A 1058 28.85 51.31 -45.21
CA THR A 1058 28.69 52.69 -44.75
C THR A 1058 28.15 52.68 -43.31
N PRO A 1059 28.54 53.65 -42.47
CA PRO A 1059 28.19 53.64 -41.05
C PRO A 1059 26.68 53.81 -40.76
N ASP A 1060 25.91 54.25 -41.76
CA ASP A 1060 24.45 54.38 -41.72
C ASP A 1060 23.71 53.12 -42.22
N TYR A 1061 24.44 52.17 -42.82
CA TYR A 1061 23.84 50.95 -43.35
C TYR A 1061 23.34 50.04 -42.23
N ASN A 1062 22.07 49.63 -42.31
CA ASN A 1062 21.45 48.70 -41.38
C ASN A 1062 20.76 47.57 -42.16
N TYR A 1063 21.14 46.33 -41.89
CA TYR A 1063 20.62 45.17 -42.61
C TYR A 1063 20.37 44.01 -41.66
N TYR A 1064 19.52 43.07 -42.06
CA TYR A 1064 18.96 42.04 -41.18
C TYR A 1064 19.95 40.93 -40.77
N ASN A 1065 21.22 41.11 -41.12
CA ASN A 1065 22.33 40.23 -40.79
C ASN A 1065 23.48 40.99 -40.11
N ILE A 1066 23.29 42.26 -39.71
CA ILE A 1066 24.29 43.11 -39.07
C ILE A 1066 23.83 43.45 -37.66
N GLY A 1067 24.63 43.08 -36.67
CA GLY A 1067 24.44 43.34 -35.25
C GLY A 1067 25.69 43.94 -34.60
N LEU A 1068 25.86 43.68 -33.31
CA LEU A 1068 27.02 44.14 -32.55
C LEU A 1068 27.36 43.18 -31.41
N ARG A 1069 28.61 43.28 -30.97
CA ARG A 1069 29.10 42.80 -29.70
C ARG A 1069 29.86 43.93 -29.03
N VAL A 1070 29.85 43.95 -27.70
CA VAL A 1070 30.49 45.02 -26.93
C VAL A 1070 31.75 44.53 -26.26
N VAL A 1071 32.69 45.46 -26.05
CA VAL A 1071 33.82 45.29 -25.14
C VAL A 1071 33.79 46.37 -24.08
N ALA A 1072 34.42 46.11 -22.94
CA ALA A 1072 34.51 47.05 -21.84
C ALA A 1072 35.90 47.10 -21.21
N SER A 1073 36.26 48.27 -20.67
CA SER A 1073 37.43 48.46 -19.81
C SER A 1073 37.01 48.93 -18.41
N SER A 1074 37.75 48.53 -17.38
CA SER A 1074 37.59 49.04 -16.01
C SER A 1074 38.25 50.41 -15.91
N ARG A 1075 37.55 51.40 -15.34
CA ARG A 1075 38.07 52.77 -15.14
C ARG A 1075 39.02 52.91 -13.94
N THR A 1076 39.39 51.82 -13.28
CA THR A 1076 40.26 51.87 -12.08
C THR A 1076 41.73 52.01 -12.47
N VAL A 1077 42.14 53.24 -12.78
CA VAL A 1077 43.54 53.65 -12.74
C VAL A 1077 44.01 53.55 -11.29
N TYR A 1078 45.07 52.78 -11.06
CA TYR A 1078 45.81 52.73 -9.81
C TYR A 1078 46.03 54.13 -9.23
N SER A 1079 45.57 54.37 -8.00
CA SER A 1079 46.13 55.42 -7.16
C SER A 1079 47.60 55.05 -6.88
N VAL A 1080 48.53 55.63 -7.63
CA VAL A 1080 49.95 55.61 -7.29
C VAL A 1080 50.18 56.69 -6.23
N ASN A 1081 50.74 56.28 -5.09
CA ASN A 1081 51.23 57.16 -4.03
C ASN A 1081 52.10 58.29 -4.60
N SER A 1082 51.64 59.53 -4.54
CA SER A 1082 52.18 60.67 -3.76
C SER A 1082 51.45 61.96 -4.09
#